data_AF-A0A4Y9ZDN8-F1
#
_entry.id   AF-A0A4Y9ZDN8-F1
#
_cell.length_a   1.000
_cell.length_b   1.000
_cell.length_c   1.000
_cell.angle_alpha   90.00
_cell.angle_beta   90.00
_cell.angle_gamma   90.00
#
_symmetry.space_group_name_H-M   'P 1'
#
loop_
_entity.id
_entity.type
_entity.pdbx_description
1 polymer ?
#
loop_
_entity_poly.entity_id
_entity_poly.type
_entity_poly.pdbx_seq_one_letter_code
_entity_poly.pdbx_strand_id
1 'polypeptide(L)'
;MTSEQNFSGALETWRNINLAELQKTLDAQGVEVVENQKESVIGRKALADRTKEFKRIPDEEKLTAFKALLRAYQTEIDNLTKRSKSSENAFLNVYKVFAEAPDPYPLLEAAVDQTVKVAETRDLEEELQRVRGENADLRKRVAESASLETAKKKAELKAEQLEEKMETMIQEKVAQKENELNAAYDEKMRNYEEREQDLQRQVSLVKDQLRDLRTSNDSNQAKLLDQRVDQEVFTKLVEMDLVVADLERANTRVATVERRNELLRAEMESLRTGNETSDRVQDLKSQVANLEYETDRLSQLLDTQKTATAEAEAFALKKAEGTVKELSEKATEVERLKQTLKGYADYDEVKRELEIMKYVEFAGLEGEDDDNGPAPDNQLGLQLPNPNAAKSNAHQDSLETLLALKNKRILEELTKFRILHNELESSLQSTRDELASTSAELEKQRTLNERLENDLLQLEQHEPNGNANASGVDTPSSEAGADGDALAGIDLGRKGKNGANDAQVRTTPIPFTSSADTSILPIVTSQRDRFRQRNAELEEELRKQFQIISDLRTEIRSLQADNLKLYEKVRYMQSYRENTSTSTLDPLPAGPSNQAADFGKYRARYEESINPFETFRGREAARAYSNLNPLERGVLVLTRAILGNRRARTAFIFYAVALHILVMFTTYECTTSSGSQLQRQPAPYY
;
A
#
# COMPACT_ATOMS: atom_id res chain seq x y z
N MET A 1 -45.85 19.42 6.63
CA MET A 1 -46.02 20.69 7.37
C MET A 1 -45.42 20.49 8.74
N THR A 2 -44.33 21.17 9.00
CA THR A 2 -42.98 20.65 8.77
C THR A 2 -42.25 20.83 10.10
N SER A 3 -41.29 19.97 10.43
CA SER A 3 -40.46 20.09 11.64
C SER A 3 -40.04 21.54 11.93
N GLU A 4 -39.70 22.32 10.90
CA GLU A 4 -39.40 23.76 10.97
C GLU A 4 -40.46 24.64 11.66
N GLN A 5 -41.76 24.38 11.47
CA GLN A 5 -42.84 25.11 12.16
C GLN A 5 -42.88 24.78 13.65
N ASN A 6 -42.50 23.55 14.03
CA ASN A 6 -42.35 23.16 15.43
C ASN A 6 -41.09 23.79 16.05
N PHE A 7 -39.99 23.93 15.29
CA PHE A 7 -38.78 24.62 15.76
C PHE A 7 -39.00 26.11 16.00
N SER A 8 -39.62 26.82 15.06
CA SER A 8 -39.84 28.27 15.22
C SER A 8 -40.82 28.55 16.35
N GLY A 9 -41.91 27.78 16.44
CA GLY A 9 -42.87 27.88 17.53
C GLY A 9 -42.26 27.56 18.89
N ALA A 10 -41.45 26.50 18.97
CA ALA A 10 -40.76 26.15 20.21
C ALA A 10 -39.73 27.22 20.63
N LEU A 11 -38.95 27.75 19.69
CA LEU A 11 -38.03 28.86 19.98
C LEU A 11 -38.77 30.10 20.47
N GLU A 12 -39.93 30.41 19.91
CA GLU A 12 -40.77 31.53 20.35
C GLU A 12 -41.30 31.29 21.77
N THR A 13 -41.77 30.08 22.10
CA THR A 13 -42.19 29.73 23.47
C THR A 13 -41.04 29.84 24.47
N TRP A 14 -39.85 29.29 24.18
CA TRP A 14 -38.68 29.38 25.05
C TRP A 14 -38.16 30.82 25.20
N ARG A 15 -38.29 31.63 24.15
CA ARG A 15 -38.00 33.07 24.20
C ARG A 15 -38.97 33.82 25.11
N ASN A 16 -40.26 33.49 25.04
CA ASN A 16 -41.31 34.11 25.87
C ASN A 16 -41.23 33.66 27.33
N ILE A 17 -40.85 32.41 27.60
CA ILE A 17 -40.58 31.89 28.95
C ILE A 17 -39.47 32.68 29.63
N ASN A 18 -38.47 33.14 28.85
CA ASN A 18 -37.36 33.96 29.31
C ASN A 18 -36.78 33.46 30.65
N LEU A 19 -36.08 32.33 30.59
CA LEU A 19 -35.54 31.64 31.77
C LEU A 19 -34.77 32.57 32.73
N ALA A 20 -34.07 33.58 32.20
CA ALA A 20 -33.32 34.52 33.02
C ALA A 20 -34.22 35.44 33.88
N GLU A 21 -35.39 35.81 33.38
CA GLU A 21 -36.38 36.61 34.12
C GLU A 21 -37.19 35.74 35.08
N LEU A 22 -37.58 34.54 34.63
CA LEU A 22 -38.24 33.54 35.46
C LEU A 22 -37.37 33.17 36.66
N GLN A 23 -36.07 32.93 36.45
CA GLN A 23 -35.11 32.65 37.54
C GLN A 23 -35.08 33.77 38.58
N LYS A 24 -35.06 35.04 38.17
CA LYS A 24 -35.10 36.17 39.11
C LYS A 24 -36.40 36.21 39.92
N THR A 25 -37.52 35.87 39.30
CA THR A 25 -38.81 35.80 40.01
C THR A 25 -38.84 34.63 40.99
N LEU A 26 -38.33 33.45 40.60
CA LEU A 26 -38.19 32.30 41.50
C LEU A 26 -37.24 32.59 42.67
N ASP A 27 -36.13 33.28 42.42
CA ASP A 27 -35.18 33.65 43.48
C ASP A 27 -35.86 34.55 44.52
N ALA A 28 -36.63 35.54 44.08
CA ALA A 28 -37.40 36.42 44.96
C ALA A 28 -38.48 35.65 45.75
N GLN A 29 -39.23 34.77 45.08
CA GLN A 29 -40.22 33.92 45.73
C GLN A 29 -39.58 32.92 46.72
N GLY A 30 -38.40 32.39 46.38
CA GLY A 30 -37.64 31.49 47.25
C GLY A 30 -37.21 32.17 48.54
N VAL A 31 -36.73 33.42 48.45
CA VAL A 31 -36.43 34.23 49.64
C VAL A 31 -37.69 34.46 50.48
N GLU A 32 -38.83 34.79 49.86
CA GLU A 32 -40.09 34.97 50.57
C GLU A 32 -40.54 33.69 51.29
N VAL A 33 -40.41 32.52 50.66
CA VAL A 33 -40.75 31.22 51.26
C VAL A 33 -39.85 30.93 52.47
N VAL A 34 -38.56 31.22 52.38
CA VAL A 34 -37.62 31.05 53.49
C VAL A 34 -37.95 31.98 54.66
N GLU A 35 -38.26 33.25 54.40
CA GLU A 35 -38.68 34.19 55.43
C GLU A 35 -40.01 33.77 56.07
N ASN A 36 -41.00 33.36 55.27
CA ASN A 36 -42.27 32.80 55.75
C ASN A 36 -42.06 31.56 56.64
N GLN A 37 -41.07 30.72 56.33
CA GLN A 37 -40.71 29.57 57.16
C GLN A 37 -40.10 30.00 58.51
N LYS A 38 -39.22 31.01 58.52
CA LYS A 38 -38.66 31.58 59.75
C LYS A 38 -39.75 32.19 60.62
N GLU A 39 -40.65 32.98 60.02
CA GLU A 39 -41.80 33.57 60.72
C GLU A 39 -42.74 32.49 61.30
N SER A 40 -42.90 31.34 60.63
CA SER A 40 -43.66 30.20 61.16
C SER A 40 -43.05 29.58 62.40
N VAL A 41 -41.73 29.47 62.46
CA VAL A 41 -41.04 28.96 63.66
C VAL A 41 -41.17 29.96 64.80
N ILE A 42 -40.97 31.24 64.53
CA ILE A 42 -41.06 32.31 65.54
C ILE A 42 -42.50 32.46 66.05
N GLY A 43 -43.49 32.50 65.15
CA GLY A 43 -44.91 32.61 65.47
C GLY A 43 -45.41 31.44 66.31
N ARG A 44 -45.08 30.19 65.94
CA ARG A 44 -45.40 28.99 66.75
C ARG A 44 -44.76 29.03 68.13
N LYS A 45 -43.50 29.46 68.25
CA LYS A 45 -42.81 29.60 69.54
C LYS A 45 -43.49 30.66 70.43
N ALA A 46 -43.78 31.83 69.88
CA ALA A 46 -44.47 32.92 70.58
C ALA A 46 -45.88 32.50 71.06
N LEU A 47 -46.60 31.73 70.25
CA LEU A 47 -47.91 31.19 70.61
C LEU A 47 -47.82 30.15 71.73
N ALA A 48 -46.83 29.26 71.66
CA ALA A 48 -46.56 28.29 72.71
C ALA A 48 -46.23 28.98 74.05
N ASP A 49 -45.43 30.05 74.02
CA ASP A 49 -45.04 30.78 75.22
C ASP A 49 -46.23 31.58 75.80
N ARG A 50 -47.05 32.25 74.97
CA ARG A 50 -48.31 32.87 75.43
C ARG A 50 -49.30 31.86 76.02
N THR A 51 -49.33 30.64 75.49
CA THR A 51 -50.18 29.57 76.02
C THR A 51 -49.67 29.07 77.37
N LYS A 52 -48.35 28.97 77.57
CA LYS A 52 -47.76 28.66 78.88
C LYS A 52 -48.01 29.77 79.90
N GLU A 53 -47.89 31.03 79.49
CA GLU A 53 -48.15 32.19 80.33
C GLU A 53 -49.62 32.24 80.76
N PHE A 54 -50.56 32.05 79.83
CA PHE A 54 -51.99 31.96 80.13
C PHE A 54 -52.33 30.88 81.15
N LYS A 55 -51.66 29.72 81.09
CA LYS A 55 -51.83 28.64 82.08
C LYS A 55 -51.40 29.03 83.50
N ARG A 56 -50.51 30.01 83.65
CA ARG A 56 -49.97 30.48 84.94
C ARG A 56 -50.79 31.61 85.57
N ILE A 57 -51.74 32.21 84.84
CA ILE A 57 -52.61 33.29 85.33
C ILE A 57 -53.63 32.71 86.34
N PRO A 58 -54.01 33.44 87.42
CA PRO A 58 -55.10 33.04 88.33
C PRO A 58 -56.47 32.94 87.64
N ASP A 59 -57.36 32.07 88.12
CA ASP A 59 -58.64 31.76 87.43
C ASP A 59 -59.56 32.98 87.24
N GLU A 60 -59.51 33.96 88.14
CA GLU A 60 -60.29 35.21 88.08
C GLU A 60 -59.86 36.12 86.91
N GLU A 61 -58.57 36.06 86.51
CA GLU A 61 -57.98 36.87 85.44
C GLU A 61 -57.89 36.12 84.10
N LYS A 62 -58.10 34.79 84.08
CA LYS A 62 -58.07 34.00 82.84
C LYS A 62 -59.13 34.44 81.85
N LEU A 63 -60.32 34.82 82.31
CA LEU A 63 -61.43 35.17 81.43
C LEU A 63 -61.13 36.46 80.63
N THR A 64 -60.37 37.39 81.20
CA THR A 64 -59.94 38.62 80.51
C THR A 64 -58.77 38.36 79.55
N ALA A 65 -57.81 37.50 79.93
CA ALA A 65 -56.66 37.14 79.09
C ALA A 65 -56.99 36.18 77.93
N PHE A 66 -58.08 35.39 78.04
CA PHE A 66 -58.47 34.38 77.04
C PHE A 66 -58.74 35.01 75.67
N LYS A 67 -59.36 36.20 75.65
CA LYS A 67 -59.64 36.93 74.40
C LYS A 67 -58.35 37.27 73.64
N ALA A 68 -57.29 37.66 74.33
CA ALA A 68 -56.00 37.97 73.71
C ALA A 68 -55.30 36.71 73.17
N LEU A 69 -55.36 35.60 73.91
CA LEU A 69 -54.82 34.31 73.47
C LEU A 69 -55.55 33.78 72.22
N LEU A 70 -56.89 33.81 72.22
CA LEU A 70 -57.70 33.39 71.08
C LEU A 70 -57.39 34.22 69.82
N ARG A 71 -57.20 35.53 69.98
CA ARG A 71 -56.77 36.41 68.88
C ARG A 71 -55.38 36.05 68.36
N ALA A 72 -54.43 35.70 69.23
CA ALA A 72 -53.11 35.26 68.82
C ALA A 72 -53.15 33.93 68.02
N TYR A 73 -53.99 32.96 68.43
CA TYR A 73 -54.23 31.74 67.67
C TYR A 73 -54.86 32.02 66.31
N GLN A 74 -55.87 32.91 66.26
CA GLN A 74 -56.51 33.31 65.02
C GLN A 74 -55.51 33.93 64.04
N THR A 75 -54.67 34.87 64.51
CA THR A 75 -53.64 35.51 63.69
C THR A 75 -52.62 34.50 63.14
N GLU A 76 -52.19 33.51 63.92
CA GLU A 76 -51.26 32.48 63.41
C GLU A 76 -51.92 31.55 62.38
N ILE A 77 -53.21 31.24 62.52
CA ILE A 77 -53.98 30.47 61.52
C ILE A 77 -54.14 31.27 60.22
N ASP A 78 -54.44 32.56 60.32
CA ASP A 78 -54.54 33.45 59.15
C ASP A 78 -53.18 33.57 58.44
N ASN A 79 -52.09 33.74 59.20
CA ASN A 79 -50.73 33.77 58.68
C ASN A 79 -50.33 32.43 58.03
N LEU A 80 -50.69 31.29 58.64
CA LEU A 80 -50.46 29.97 58.06
C LEU A 80 -51.16 29.83 56.71
N THR A 81 -52.42 30.24 56.62
CA THR A 81 -53.20 30.21 55.38
C THR A 81 -52.58 31.12 54.32
N LYS A 82 -52.12 32.31 54.71
CA LYS A 82 -51.44 33.26 53.81
C LYS A 82 -50.14 32.69 53.25
N ARG A 83 -49.32 32.06 54.09
CA ARG A 83 -48.07 31.40 53.66
C ARG A 83 -48.33 30.24 52.72
N SER A 84 -49.30 29.37 53.03
CA SER A 84 -49.69 28.24 52.16
C SER A 84 -50.10 28.73 50.78
N LYS A 85 -50.95 29.76 50.73
CA LYS A 85 -51.37 30.38 49.47
C LYS A 85 -50.21 31.01 48.71
N SER A 86 -49.25 31.64 49.39
CA SER A 86 -48.07 32.21 48.72
C SER A 86 -47.24 31.10 48.06
N SER A 87 -46.95 30.00 48.79
CA SER A 87 -46.22 28.86 48.23
C SER A 87 -46.95 28.13 47.10
N GLU A 88 -48.28 27.96 47.23
CA GLU A 88 -49.11 27.33 46.20
C GLU A 88 -49.14 28.18 44.92
N ASN A 89 -49.29 29.50 45.05
CA ASN A 89 -49.25 30.40 43.90
C ASN A 89 -47.86 30.43 43.24
N ALA A 90 -46.78 30.46 44.03
CA ALA A 90 -45.43 30.39 43.49
C ALA A 90 -45.21 29.10 42.67
N PHE A 91 -45.62 27.94 43.20
CA PHE A 91 -45.54 26.68 42.48
C PHE A 91 -46.39 26.65 41.20
N LEU A 92 -47.65 27.09 41.28
CA LEU A 92 -48.56 27.09 40.13
C LEU A 92 -48.10 28.02 39.02
N ASN A 93 -47.49 29.16 39.37
CA ASN A 93 -46.90 30.07 38.38
C ASN A 93 -45.78 29.38 37.58
N VAL A 94 -44.90 28.63 38.26
CA VAL A 94 -43.82 27.87 37.60
C VAL A 94 -44.40 26.74 36.76
N TYR A 95 -45.33 25.97 37.32
CA TYR A 95 -45.98 24.87 36.61
C TYR A 95 -46.66 25.34 35.32
N LYS A 96 -47.38 26.46 35.35
CA LYS A 96 -48.05 27.01 34.16
C LYS A 96 -47.06 27.33 33.04
N VAL A 97 -45.92 27.92 33.38
CA VAL A 97 -44.89 28.31 32.41
C VAL A 97 -44.23 27.08 31.77
N PHE A 98 -43.97 26.03 32.55
CA PHE A 98 -43.36 24.79 32.05
C PHE A 98 -44.35 23.83 31.39
N ALA A 99 -45.63 23.87 31.76
CA ALA A 99 -46.66 23.01 31.16
C ALA A 99 -46.92 23.34 29.67
N GLU A 100 -46.72 24.60 29.29
CA GLU A 100 -46.84 25.08 27.91
C GLU A 100 -45.51 25.00 27.14
N ALA A 101 -44.41 24.64 27.81
CA ALA A 101 -43.08 24.60 27.22
C ALA A 101 -42.84 23.27 26.47
N PRO A 102 -42.48 23.31 25.18
CA PRO A 102 -42.09 22.11 24.44
C PRO A 102 -40.71 21.60 24.90
N ASP A 103 -40.52 20.28 24.88
CA ASP A 103 -39.26 19.64 25.28
C ASP A 103 -38.06 20.19 24.46
N PRO A 104 -37.02 20.71 25.12
CA PRO A 104 -35.85 21.26 24.44
C PRO A 104 -34.91 20.19 23.87
N TYR A 105 -34.97 18.93 24.35
CA TYR A 105 -34.00 17.90 23.96
C TYR A 105 -34.08 17.54 22.47
N PRO A 106 -35.25 17.22 21.88
CA PRO A 106 -35.36 16.93 20.45
C PRO A 106 -34.97 18.12 19.56
N LEU A 107 -35.16 19.34 20.07
CA LEU A 107 -34.82 20.56 19.33
C LEU A 107 -33.29 20.75 19.27
N LEU A 108 -32.60 20.50 20.38
CA LEU A 108 -31.15 20.57 20.45
C LEU A 108 -30.49 19.44 19.65
N GLU A 109 -31.02 18.23 19.73
CA GLU A 109 -30.55 17.07 18.95
C GLU A 109 -30.62 17.36 17.44
N ALA A 110 -31.77 17.84 16.96
CA ALA A 110 -31.92 18.20 15.56
C ALA A 110 -31.02 19.38 15.12
N ALA A 111 -30.78 20.36 16.00
CA ALA A 111 -29.86 21.45 15.71
C ALA A 111 -28.40 20.97 15.60
N VAL A 112 -28.00 20.01 16.45
CA VAL A 112 -26.69 19.34 16.35
C VAL A 112 -26.60 18.54 15.06
N ASP A 113 -27.60 17.71 14.76
CA ASP A 113 -27.67 16.93 13.52
C ASP A 113 -27.61 17.83 12.28
N GLN A 114 -28.31 18.96 12.29
CA GLN A 114 -28.29 19.90 11.18
C GLN A 114 -26.94 20.59 11.05
N THR A 115 -26.25 20.88 12.16
CA THR A 115 -24.88 21.42 12.14
C THR A 115 -23.89 20.41 11.56
N VAL A 116 -24.00 19.14 11.93
CA VAL A 116 -23.18 18.05 11.36
C VAL A 116 -23.45 17.90 9.87
N LYS A 117 -24.72 17.84 9.46
CA LYS A 117 -25.11 17.78 8.04
C LYS A 117 -24.58 18.96 7.24
N VAL A 118 -24.62 20.18 7.79
CA VAL A 118 -24.06 21.37 7.12
C VAL A 118 -22.54 21.22 6.92
N ALA A 119 -21.81 20.73 7.92
CA ALA A 119 -20.37 20.47 7.78
C ALA A 119 -20.09 19.41 6.71
N GLU A 120 -20.81 18.29 6.72
CA GLU A 120 -20.69 17.24 5.70
C GLU A 120 -21.01 17.77 4.29
N THR A 121 -22.06 18.57 4.13
CA THR A 121 -22.40 19.16 2.82
C THR A 121 -21.32 20.09 2.31
N ARG A 122 -20.67 20.87 3.19
CA ARG A 122 -19.57 21.76 2.82
C ARG A 122 -18.36 20.97 2.34
N ASP A 123 -17.99 19.91 3.06
CA ASP A 123 -16.85 19.07 2.70
C ASP A 123 -17.11 18.34 1.36
N LEU A 124 -18.35 17.89 1.13
CA LEU A 124 -18.77 17.33 -0.16
C LEU A 124 -18.73 18.38 -1.29
N GLU A 125 -19.13 19.63 -1.04
CA GLU A 125 -19.04 20.72 -2.02
C GLU A 125 -17.58 21.04 -2.40
N GLU A 126 -16.68 21.07 -1.42
CA GLU A 126 -15.24 21.26 -1.65
C GLU A 126 -14.64 20.12 -2.49
N GLU A 127 -15.00 18.86 -2.19
CA GLU A 127 -14.56 17.72 -2.99
C GLU A 127 -15.12 17.76 -4.41
N LEU A 128 -16.38 18.14 -4.58
CA LEU A 128 -17.02 18.29 -5.89
C LEU A 128 -16.32 19.39 -6.71
N GLN A 129 -15.95 20.51 -6.09
CA GLN A 129 -15.16 21.56 -6.72
C GLN A 129 -13.76 21.04 -7.13
N ARG A 130 -13.08 20.29 -6.26
CA ARG A 130 -11.77 19.69 -6.57
C ARG A 130 -11.85 18.76 -7.78
N VAL A 131 -12.82 17.84 -7.78
CA VAL A 131 -13.02 16.89 -8.88
C VAL A 131 -13.41 17.59 -10.19
N ARG A 132 -14.20 18.68 -10.12
CA ARG A 132 -14.48 19.51 -11.30
C ARG A 132 -13.23 20.21 -11.84
N GLY A 133 -12.37 20.71 -10.95
CA GLY A 133 -11.08 21.30 -11.31
C GLY A 133 -10.16 20.28 -12.00
N GLU A 134 -10.00 19.10 -11.40
CA GLU A 134 -9.21 18.00 -11.96
C GLU A 134 -9.75 17.56 -13.34
N ASN A 135 -11.07 17.48 -13.51
CA ASN A 135 -11.68 17.19 -14.81
C ASN A 135 -11.40 18.27 -15.86
N ALA A 136 -11.42 19.55 -15.48
CA ALA A 136 -11.09 20.64 -16.38
C ALA A 136 -9.62 20.58 -16.82
N ASP A 137 -8.71 20.31 -15.89
CA ASP A 137 -7.28 20.15 -16.19
C ASP A 137 -7.01 18.93 -17.07
N LEU A 138 -7.67 17.80 -16.81
CA LEU A 138 -7.58 16.61 -17.66
C LEU A 138 -8.10 16.89 -19.07
N ARG A 139 -9.25 17.58 -19.21
CA ARG A 139 -9.78 17.98 -20.52
C ARG A 139 -8.80 18.90 -21.27
N LYS A 140 -8.14 19.83 -20.57
CA LYS A 140 -7.12 20.68 -21.15
C LYS A 140 -5.91 19.88 -21.64
N ARG A 141 -5.41 18.93 -20.84
CA ARG A 141 -4.30 18.04 -21.24
C ARG A 141 -4.67 17.17 -22.44
N VAL A 142 -5.90 16.68 -22.52
CA VAL A 142 -6.39 15.92 -23.68
C VAL A 142 -6.40 16.80 -24.94
N ALA A 143 -6.90 18.04 -24.84
CA ALA A 143 -6.89 18.98 -25.97
C ALA A 143 -5.47 19.34 -26.42
N GLU A 144 -4.55 19.57 -25.47
CA GLU A 144 -3.13 19.79 -25.76
C GLU A 144 -2.50 18.57 -26.45
N SER A 145 -2.78 17.36 -25.97
CA SER A 145 -2.31 16.13 -26.61
C SER A 145 -2.81 15.98 -28.05
N ALA A 146 -4.09 16.27 -28.31
CA ALA A 146 -4.63 16.26 -29.67
C ALA A 146 -3.92 17.28 -30.58
N SER A 147 -3.63 18.47 -30.06
CA SER A 147 -2.87 19.47 -30.82
C SER A 147 -1.44 19.00 -31.14
N LEU A 148 -0.76 18.35 -30.19
CA LEU A 148 0.56 17.78 -30.38
C LEU A 148 0.55 16.64 -31.40
N GLU A 149 -0.49 15.81 -31.41
CA GLU A 149 -0.64 14.74 -32.41
C GLU A 149 -0.76 15.31 -33.83
N THR A 150 -1.55 16.37 -34.02
CA THR A 150 -1.65 17.03 -35.33
C THR A 150 -0.32 17.65 -35.78
N ALA A 151 0.44 18.23 -34.84
CA ALA A 151 1.77 18.77 -35.11
C ALA A 151 2.77 17.68 -35.48
N LYS A 152 2.74 16.53 -34.78
CA LYS A 152 3.55 15.34 -35.08
C LYS A 152 3.27 14.82 -36.49
N LYS A 153 1.99 14.63 -36.85
CA LYS A 153 1.60 14.14 -38.17
C LYS A 153 2.06 15.08 -39.29
N LYS A 154 2.02 16.40 -39.06
CA LYS A 154 2.54 17.40 -40.02
C LYS A 154 4.07 17.36 -40.14
N ALA A 155 4.78 17.09 -39.04
CA ALA A 155 6.23 16.93 -39.06
C ALA A 155 6.64 15.63 -39.78
N GLU A 156 5.93 14.52 -39.54
CA GLU A 156 6.14 13.25 -40.24
C GLU A 156 5.90 13.39 -41.75
N LEU A 157 4.80 14.01 -42.18
CA LEU A 157 4.56 14.29 -43.60
C LEU A 157 5.65 15.15 -44.26
N LYS A 158 6.23 16.10 -43.52
CA LYS A 158 7.35 16.90 -44.04
C LYS A 158 8.64 16.09 -44.14
N ALA A 159 8.89 15.18 -43.19
CA ALA A 159 10.05 14.30 -43.24
C ALA A 159 9.93 13.35 -44.44
N GLU A 160 8.78 12.72 -44.64
CA GLU A 160 8.51 11.85 -45.78
C GLU A 160 8.69 12.59 -47.13
N GLN A 161 8.18 13.82 -47.24
CA GLN A 161 8.40 14.66 -48.43
C GLN A 161 9.88 15.02 -48.67
N LEU A 162 10.68 15.20 -47.61
CA LEU A 162 12.11 15.48 -47.74
C LEU A 162 12.88 14.21 -48.14
N GLU A 163 12.50 13.05 -47.59
CA GLU A 163 13.04 11.75 -47.96
C GLU A 163 12.74 11.42 -49.42
N GLU A 164 11.51 11.62 -49.90
CA GLU A 164 11.14 11.41 -51.31
C GLU A 164 11.92 12.35 -52.25
N LYS A 165 12.09 13.62 -51.86
CA LYS A 165 12.92 14.57 -52.63
C LYS A 165 14.40 14.17 -52.65
N MET A 166 14.91 13.60 -51.57
CA MET A 166 16.28 13.12 -51.51
C MET A 166 16.45 11.87 -52.38
N GLU A 167 15.50 10.94 -52.32
CA GLU A 167 15.50 9.72 -53.13
C GLU A 167 15.44 10.06 -54.62
N THR A 168 14.54 10.95 -55.04
CA THR A 168 14.47 11.42 -56.43
C THR A 168 15.77 12.10 -56.88
N MET A 169 16.40 12.93 -56.03
CA MET A 169 17.70 13.53 -56.33
C MET A 169 18.81 12.49 -56.45
N ILE A 170 18.81 11.46 -55.60
CA ILE A 170 19.76 10.34 -55.68
C ILE A 170 19.55 9.57 -56.98
N GLN A 171 18.30 9.24 -57.34
CA GLN A 171 17.97 8.55 -58.58
C GLN A 171 18.40 9.36 -59.81
N GLU A 172 18.16 10.67 -59.84
CA GLU A 172 18.65 11.55 -60.91
C GLU A 172 20.17 11.56 -61.01
N LYS A 173 20.88 11.60 -59.87
CA LYS A 173 22.35 11.55 -59.83
C LYS A 173 22.90 10.20 -60.30
N VAL A 174 22.27 9.10 -59.92
CA VAL A 174 22.62 7.76 -60.37
C VAL A 174 22.39 7.64 -61.87
N ALA A 175 21.23 8.05 -62.38
CA ALA A 175 20.93 8.04 -63.81
C ALA A 175 21.90 8.92 -64.62
N GLN A 176 22.29 10.10 -64.11
CA GLN A 176 23.33 10.92 -64.72
C GLN A 176 24.66 10.18 -64.81
N LYS A 177 25.08 9.50 -63.73
CA LYS A 177 26.33 8.73 -63.71
C LYS A 177 26.30 7.49 -64.60
N GLU A 178 25.18 6.79 -64.66
CA GLU A 178 24.97 5.67 -65.59
C GLU A 178 25.08 6.15 -67.04
N ASN A 179 24.46 7.29 -67.38
CA ASN A 179 24.55 7.88 -68.71
C ASN A 179 25.99 8.31 -69.06
N GLU A 180 26.72 8.91 -68.12
CA GLU A 180 28.14 9.26 -68.29
C GLU A 180 29.00 8.00 -68.53
N LEU A 181 28.78 6.94 -67.76
CA LEU A 181 29.49 5.66 -67.93
C LEU A 181 29.16 5.01 -69.26
N ASN A 182 27.88 4.96 -69.65
CA ASN A 182 27.45 4.42 -70.94
C ASN A 182 28.08 5.19 -72.10
N ALA A 183 28.10 6.52 -72.04
CA ALA A 183 28.76 7.34 -73.05
C ALA A 183 30.27 7.06 -73.14
N ALA A 184 30.94 6.88 -72.00
CA ALA A 184 32.36 6.52 -71.97
C ALA A 184 32.63 5.10 -72.51
N TYR A 185 31.72 4.15 -72.26
CA TYR A 185 31.80 2.81 -72.84
C TYR A 185 31.56 2.83 -74.35
N ASP A 186 30.57 3.59 -74.83
CA ASP A 186 30.30 3.76 -76.26
C ASP A 186 31.48 4.41 -76.99
N GLU A 187 32.12 5.42 -76.39
CA GLU A 187 33.33 6.03 -76.94
C GLU A 187 34.49 5.04 -77.00
N LYS A 188 34.70 4.24 -75.94
CA LYS A 188 35.70 3.16 -75.95
C LYS A 188 35.40 2.12 -77.02
N MET A 189 34.14 1.71 -77.17
CA MET A 189 33.73 0.75 -78.20
C MET A 189 34.02 1.30 -79.60
N ARG A 190 33.66 2.56 -79.89
CA ARG A 190 33.99 3.22 -81.16
C ARG A 190 35.50 3.29 -81.41
N ASN A 191 36.30 3.63 -80.38
CA ASN A 191 37.75 3.64 -80.50
C ASN A 191 38.33 2.24 -80.78
N TYR A 192 37.76 1.19 -80.18
CA TYR A 192 38.17 -0.19 -80.49
C TYR A 192 37.75 -0.61 -81.90
N GLU A 193 36.54 -0.26 -82.34
CA GLU A 193 36.08 -0.51 -83.71
C GLU A 193 36.93 0.22 -84.75
N GLU A 194 37.26 1.49 -84.54
CA GLU A 194 38.14 2.27 -85.41
C GLU A 194 39.55 1.66 -85.46
N ARG A 195 40.08 1.26 -84.31
CA ARG A 195 41.38 0.59 -84.23
C ARG A 195 41.36 -0.77 -84.92
N GLU A 196 40.27 -1.52 -84.82
CA GLU A 196 40.09 -2.78 -85.55
C GLU A 196 40.08 -2.51 -87.06
N GLN A 197 39.34 -1.49 -87.51
CA GLN A 197 39.32 -1.09 -88.92
C GLN A 197 40.70 -0.66 -89.42
N ASP A 198 41.46 0.11 -88.64
CA ASP A 198 42.82 0.51 -88.98
C ASP A 198 43.77 -0.68 -89.07
N LEU A 199 43.68 -1.62 -88.12
CA LEU A 199 44.45 -2.86 -88.18
C LEU A 199 44.06 -3.70 -89.41
N GLN A 200 42.76 -3.77 -89.74
CA GLN A 200 42.30 -4.42 -90.97
C GLN A 200 42.86 -3.72 -92.22
N ARG A 201 42.88 -2.39 -92.27
CA ARG A 201 43.50 -1.59 -93.36
C ARG A 201 45.01 -1.81 -93.45
N GLN A 202 45.71 -1.88 -92.33
CA GLN A 202 47.15 -2.18 -92.31
C GLN A 202 47.42 -3.60 -92.79
N VAL A 203 46.61 -4.58 -92.39
CA VAL A 203 46.73 -5.96 -92.87
C VAL A 203 46.45 -6.05 -94.36
N SER A 204 45.45 -5.34 -94.89
CA SER A 204 45.23 -5.27 -96.34
C SER A 204 46.40 -4.61 -97.05
N LEU A 205 46.90 -3.49 -96.53
CA LEU A 205 48.06 -2.77 -97.09
C LEU A 205 49.30 -3.68 -97.13
N VAL A 206 49.62 -4.38 -96.05
CA VAL A 206 50.76 -5.31 -95.98
C VAL A 206 50.56 -6.49 -96.95
N LYS A 207 49.33 -7.00 -97.08
CA LYS A 207 49.02 -8.04 -98.08
C LYS A 207 49.24 -7.55 -99.51
N ASP A 208 48.84 -6.32 -99.81
CA ASP A 208 49.04 -5.71 -101.13
C ASP A 208 50.52 -5.38 -101.36
N GLN A 209 51.24 -4.83 -100.38
CA GLN A 209 52.69 -4.65 -100.44
C GLN A 209 53.43 -5.98 -100.63
N LEU A 210 52.99 -7.07 -100.01
CA LEU A 210 53.58 -8.40 -100.21
C LEU A 210 53.32 -8.91 -101.64
N ARG A 211 52.14 -8.62 -102.22
CA ARG A 211 51.86 -8.89 -103.63
C ARG A 211 52.77 -8.06 -104.53
N ASP A 212 52.88 -6.76 -104.26
CA ASP A 212 53.72 -5.83 -105.03
C ASP A 212 55.21 -6.15 -104.90
N LEU A 213 55.69 -6.58 -103.73
CA LEU A 213 57.07 -7.03 -103.56
C LEU A 213 57.33 -8.35 -104.28
N ARG A 214 56.35 -9.25 -104.37
CA ARG A 214 56.48 -10.46 -105.21
C ARG A 214 56.60 -10.07 -106.68
N THR A 215 55.68 -9.25 -107.19
CA THR A 215 55.74 -8.78 -108.59
C THR A 215 56.99 -7.93 -108.87
N SER A 216 57.43 -7.13 -107.90
CA SER A 216 58.65 -6.32 -107.97
C SER A 216 59.90 -7.18 -107.91
N ASN A 217 59.97 -8.22 -107.08
CA ASN A 217 61.09 -9.17 -107.06
C ASN A 217 61.16 -9.97 -108.36
N ASP A 218 60.01 -10.36 -108.93
CA ASP A 218 59.95 -10.94 -110.28
C ASP A 218 60.47 -9.94 -111.33
N SER A 219 60.13 -8.65 -111.19
CA SER A 219 60.61 -7.57 -112.08
C SER A 219 62.09 -7.20 -111.84
N ASN A 220 62.59 -7.33 -110.60
CA ASN A 220 63.95 -7.03 -110.22
C ASN A 220 64.88 -8.19 -110.54
N GLN A 221 64.42 -9.44 -110.51
CA GLN A 221 65.10 -10.55 -111.20
C GLN A 221 65.24 -10.26 -112.70
N ALA A 222 64.24 -9.63 -113.32
CA ALA A 222 64.32 -9.19 -114.71
C ALA A 222 65.26 -7.97 -114.91
N LYS A 223 65.39 -7.09 -113.92
CA LYS A 223 66.29 -5.92 -113.96
C LYS A 223 67.71 -6.19 -113.43
N LEU A 224 67.96 -7.29 -112.70
CA LEU A 224 69.30 -7.72 -112.28
C LEU A 224 70.21 -8.13 -113.46
N LEU A 225 69.64 -8.18 -114.67
CA LEU A 225 70.31 -8.32 -115.95
C LEU A 225 70.81 -7.00 -116.55
N ASP A 226 70.47 -5.84 -115.96
CA ASP A 226 70.85 -4.54 -116.52
C ASP A 226 71.65 -3.70 -115.51
N GLN A 227 72.80 -3.24 -115.99
CA GLN A 227 73.96 -2.71 -115.26
C GLN A 227 73.63 -1.45 -114.43
N ARG A 228 74.26 -1.12 -113.29
CA ARG A 228 75.69 -0.80 -113.00
C ARG A 228 76.34 0.21 -113.97
N VAL A 229 75.98 1.49 -113.88
CA VAL A 229 76.91 2.65 -113.86
C VAL A 229 76.14 3.81 -113.22
N ASP A 230 76.62 4.38 -112.10
CA ASP A 230 76.45 5.80 -111.70
C ASP A 230 76.93 6.01 -110.24
N GLN A 231 78.11 5.47 -109.92
CA GLN A 231 78.63 5.50 -108.54
C GLN A 231 79.24 6.86 -108.14
N GLU A 232 79.65 7.71 -109.09
CA GLU A 232 80.36 8.97 -108.79
C GLU A 232 79.48 10.23 -108.77
N VAL A 233 78.39 10.27 -109.54
CA VAL A 233 77.41 11.37 -109.46
C VAL A 233 76.53 11.19 -108.21
N PHE A 234 76.23 9.95 -107.86
CA PHE A 234 75.46 9.61 -106.66
C PHE A 234 76.16 10.02 -105.36
N THR A 235 77.48 9.79 -105.25
CA THR A 235 78.22 10.19 -104.04
C THR A 235 78.25 11.70 -103.83
N LYS A 236 78.39 12.49 -104.90
CA LYS A 236 78.32 13.96 -104.84
C LYS A 236 76.91 14.47 -104.48
N LEU A 237 75.86 13.81 -104.96
CA LEU A 237 74.47 14.15 -104.63
C LEU A 237 74.13 13.81 -103.17
N VAL A 238 74.60 12.65 -102.69
CA VAL A 238 74.43 12.21 -101.30
C VAL A 238 75.15 13.13 -100.31
N GLU A 239 76.34 13.64 -100.66
CA GLU A 239 77.03 14.64 -99.83
C GLU A 239 76.23 15.95 -99.72
N MET A 240 75.60 16.41 -100.81
CA MET A 240 74.74 17.60 -100.78
C MET A 240 73.45 17.36 -100.00
N ASP A 241 72.80 16.21 -100.19
CA ASP A 241 71.58 15.83 -99.45
C ASP A 241 71.85 15.67 -97.96
N LEU A 242 73.03 15.18 -97.56
CA LEU A 242 73.42 15.08 -96.16
C LEU A 242 73.55 16.47 -95.51
N VAL A 243 74.13 17.45 -96.23
CA VAL A 243 74.24 18.83 -95.75
C VAL A 243 72.87 19.51 -95.65
N VAL A 244 71.96 19.25 -96.60
CA VAL A 244 70.58 19.75 -96.55
C VAL A 244 69.83 19.12 -95.36
N ALA A 245 69.96 17.81 -95.16
CA ALA A 245 69.35 17.11 -94.04
C ALA A 245 69.87 17.61 -92.67
N ASP A 246 71.17 17.88 -92.56
CA ASP A 246 71.76 18.46 -91.35
C ASP A 246 71.27 19.90 -91.10
N LEU A 247 71.07 20.69 -92.16
CA LEU A 247 70.50 22.03 -92.07
C LEU A 247 69.02 22.01 -91.65
N GLU A 248 68.23 21.09 -92.19
CA GLU A 248 66.83 20.87 -91.77
C GLU A 248 66.74 20.38 -90.34
N ARG A 249 67.65 19.49 -89.91
CA ARG A 249 67.72 19.00 -88.53
C ARG A 249 68.14 20.11 -87.55
N ALA A 250 69.03 21.00 -87.97
CA ALA A 250 69.39 22.19 -87.20
C ALA A 250 68.20 23.16 -87.09
N ASN A 251 67.49 23.44 -88.20
CA ASN A 251 66.33 24.33 -88.21
C ASN A 251 65.15 23.78 -87.38
N THR A 252 64.86 22.48 -87.46
CA THR A 252 63.83 21.85 -86.61
C THR A 252 64.22 21.92 -85.14
N ARG A 253 65.50 21.72 -84.80
CA ARG A 253 65.99 21.89 -83.43
C ARG A 253 65.85 23.32 -82.95
N VAL A 254 66.18 24.32 -83.78
CA VAL A 254 65.98 25.74 -83.45
C VAL A 254 64.50 26.03 -83.23
N ALA A 255 63.62 25.61 -84.14
CA ALA A 255 62.16 25.81 -84.01
C ALA A 255 61.58 25.16 -82.74
N THR A 256 62.04 23.96 -82.35
CA THR A 256 61.60 23.32 -81.10
C THR A 256 62.08 24.08 -79.86
N VAL A 257 63.30 24.62 -79.89
CA VAL A 257 63.86 25.42 -78.79
C VAL A 257 63.16 26.76 -78.69
N GLU A 258 62.84 27.40 -79.82
CA GLU A 258 62.06 28.64 -79.87
C GLU A 258 60.65 28.44 -79.32
N ARG A 259 59.95 27.38 -79.76
CA ARG A 259 58.63 27.02 -79.22
C ARG A 259 58.67 26.72 -77.73
N ARG A 260 59.71 26.04 -77.24
CA ARG A 260 59.89 25.79 -75.80
C ARG A 260 60.17 27.08 -75.04
N ASN A 261 60.97 28.00 -75.59
CA ASN A 261 61.19 29.31 -74.99
C ASN A 261 59.91 30.15 -74.98
N GLU A 262 59.07 30.06 -76.00
CA GLU A 262 57.79 30.76 -76.06
C GLU A 262 56.78 30.19 -75.07
N LEU A 263 56.70 28.86 -74.93
CA LEU A 263 55.90 28.20 -73.89
C LEU A 263 56.39 28.55 -72.48
N LEU A 264 57.70 28.52 -72.24
CA LEU A 264 58.27 28.92 -70.95
C LEU A 264 58.05 30.41 -70.67
N ARG A 265 58.06 31.28 -71.67
CA ARG A 265 57.69 32.70 -71.51
C ARG A 265 56.21 32.86 -71.23
N ALA A 266 55.34 32.12 -71.90
CA ALA A 266 53.89 32.14 -71.63
C ALA A 266 53.58 31.61 -70.22
N GLU A 267 54.26 30.55 -69.77
CA GLU A 267 54.15 29.99 -68.43
C GLU A 267 54.72 30.96 -67.36
N MET A 268 55.86 31.60 -67.65
CA MET A 268 56.41 32.65 -66.79
C MET A 268 55.51 33.89 -66.73
N GLU A 269 54.85 34.26 -67.83
CA GLU A 269 53.90 35.37 -67.86
C GLU A 269 52.61 34.99 -67.11
N SER A 270 52.10 33.76 -67.26
CA SER A 270 50.94 33.27 -66.50
C SER A 270 51.22 33.17 -64.99
N LEU A 271 52.43 32.72 -64.63
CA LEU A 271 52.90 32.69 -63.23
C LEU A 271 53.17 34.11 -62.71
N ARG A 272 53.68 35.03 -63.54
CA ARG A 272 53.89 36.45 -63.21
C ARG A 272 52.58 37.20 -63.05
N THR A 273 51.54 36.84 -63.81
CA THR A 273 50.20 37.41 -63.64
C THR A 273 49.49 36.95 -62.38
N GLY A 274 50.03 35.98 -61.62
CA GLY A 274 49.83 35.75 -60.17
C GLY A 274 48.40 35.57 -59.62
N ASN A 275 47.36 35.87 -60.40
CA ASN A 275 45.98 35.96 -59.93
C ASN A 275 45.36 34.57 -59.80
N GLU A 276 45.59 33.65 -60.75
CA GLU A 276 44.91 32.34 -60.70
C GLU A 276 45.32 31.49 -59.50
N THR A 277 46.60 31.50 -59.12
CA THR A 277 47.09 30.78 -57.94
C THR A 277 46.71 31.49 -56.64
N SER A 278 46.70 32.83 -56.64
CA SER A 278 46.26 33.64 -55.51
C SER A 278 44.76 33.47 -55.23
N ASP A 279 43.93 33.49 -56.28
CA ASP A 279 42.48 33.31 -56.21
C ASP A 279 42.13 31.90 -55.72
N ARG A 280 42.82 30.86 -56.24
CA ARG A 280 42.64 29.48 -55.77
C ARG A 280 42.99 29.31 -54.29
N VAL A 281 44.06 29.96 -53.83
CA VAL A 281 44.48 29.94 -52.42
C VAL A 281 43.49 30.72 -51.55
N GLN A 282 42.93 31.83 -52.05
CA GLN A 282 41.91 32.60 -51.34
C GLN A 282 40.59 31.83 -51.22
N ASP A 283 40.16 31.15 -52.29
CA ASP A 283 38.99 30.26 -52.28
C ASP A 283 39.16 29.12 -51.27
N LEU A 284 40.31 28.45 -51.28
CA LEU A 284 40.60 27.38 -50.33
C LEU A 284 40.63 27.89 -48.88
N LYS A 285 41.21 29.08 -48.63
CA LYS A 285 41.17 29.70 -47.30
C LYS A 285 39.75 30.03 -46.85
N SER A 286 38.91 30.52 -47.76
CA SER A 286 37.51 30.80 -47.46
C SER A 286 36.71 29.52 -47.15
N GLN A 287 36.98 28.43 -47.87
CA GLN A 287 36.38 27.13 -47.60
C GLN A 287 36.81 26.56 -46.26
N VAL A 288 38.10 26.65 -45.93
CA VAL A 288 38.61 26.22 -44.61
C VAL A 288 37.97 27.04 -43.49
N ALA A 289 37.89 28.37 -43.62
CA ALA A 289 37.23 29.22 -42.63
C ALA A 289 35.73 28.88 -42.46
N ASN A 290 35.04 28.58 -43.55
CA ASN A 290 33.65 28.14 -43.51
C ASN A 290 33.49 26.78 -42.81
N LEU A 291 34.37 25.82 -43.11
CA LEU A 291 34.37 24.50 -42.47
C LEU A 291 34.72 24.58 -40.98
N GLU A 292 35.66 25.45 -40.59
CA GLU A 292 35.99 25.71 -39.19
C GLU A 292 34.79 26.31 -38.45
N TYR A 293 34.10 27.28 -39.06
CA TYR A 293 32.88 27.86 -38.50
C TYR A 293 31.74 26.85 -38.38
N GLU A 294 31.53 26.01 -39.39
CA GLU A 294 30.54 24.93 -39.34
C GLU A 294 30.87 23.91 -38.26
N THR A 295 32.16 23.56 -38.10
CA THR A 295 32.62 22.64 -37.07
C THR A 295 32.38 23.20 -35.67
N ASP A 296 32.70 24.48 -35.44
CA ASP A 296 32.43 25.15 -34.16
C ASP A 296 30.93 25.21 -33.87
N ARG A 297 30.11 25.57 -34.88
CA ARG A 297 28.65 25.58 -34.77
C ARG A 297 28.09 24.19 -34.46
N LEU A 298 28.57 23.14 -35.12
CA LEU A 298 28.15 21.76 -34.86
C LEU A 298 28.58 21.30 -33.47
N SER A 299 29.76 21.70 -32.99
CA SER A 299 30.23 21.39 -31.64
C SER A 299 29.33 22.04 -30.57
N GLN A 300 28.92 23.29 -30.76
CA GLN A 300 28.00 23.99 -29.86
C GLN A 300 26.59 23.37 -29.89
N LEU A 301 26.12 22.98 -31.07
CA LEU A 301 24.85 22.22 -31.22
C LEU A 301 24.92 20.86 -30.53
N LEU A 302 26.05 20.16 -30.63
CA LEU A 302 26.25 18.89 -29.95
C LEU A 302 26.26 19.06 -28.43
N ASP A 303 26.95 20.07 -27.91
CA ASP A 303 27.00 20.32 -26.47
C ASP A 303 25.65 20.77 -25.91
N THR A 304 24.91 21.62 -26.62
CA THR A 304 23.55 21.99 -26.24
C THR A 304 22.62 20.76 -26.24
N GLN A 305 22.71 19.90 -27.27
CA GLN A 305 21.94 18.65 -27.31
C GLN A 305 22.33 17.68 -26.18
N LYS A 306 23.61 17.57 -25.84
CA LYS A 306 24.08 16.78 -24.68
C LYS A 306 23.54 17.31 -23.36
N THR A 307 23.50 18.63 -23.17
CA THR A 307 22.91 19.22 -21.96
C THR A 307 21.40 18.99 -21.89
N ALA A 308 20.69 19.16 -23.00
CA ALA A 308 19.24 18.93 -23.05
C ALA A 308 18.87 17.45 -22.79
N THR A 309 19.65 16.52 -23.33
CA THR A 309 19.46 15.08 -23.07
C THR A 309 19.76 14.72 -21.62
N ALA A 310 20.86 15.22 -21.03
CA ALA A 310 21.17 15.01 -19.62
C ALA A 310 20.09 15.59 -18.68
N GLU A 311 19.54 16.77 -19.00
CA GLU A 311 18.43 17.36 -18.24
C GLU A 311 17.14 16.54 -18.36
N ALA A 312 16.82 16.02 -19.56
CA ALA A 312 15.68 15.15 -19.79
C ALA A 312 15.82 13.81 -19.04
N GLU A 313 17.02 13.21 -19.03
CA GLU A 313 17.33 12.00 -18.27
C GLU A 313 17.22 12.24 -16.75
N ALA A 314 17.75 13.36 -16.25
CA ALA A 314 17.65 13.72 -14.84
C ALA A 314 16.19 13.95 -14.41
N PHE A 315 15.38 14.58 -15.27
CA PHE A 315 13.95 14.75 -15.03
C PHE A 315 13.20 13.42 -15.05
N ALA A 316 13.51 12.55 -16.01
CA ALA A 316 12.92 11.21 -16.09
C ALA A 316 13.28 10.35 -14.87
N LEU A 317 14.54 10.40 -14.41
CA LEU A 317 15.00 9.71 -13.21
C LEU A 317 14.25 10.22 -11.97
N LYS A 318 14.13 11.53 -11.80
CA LYS A 318 13.39 12.14 -10.67
C LYS A 318 11.91 11.76 -10.69
N LYS A 319 11.30 11.70 -11.87
CA LYS A 319 9.90 11.24 -12.03
C LYS A 319 9.77 9.75 -11.68
N ALA A 320 10.70 8.91 -12.13
CA ALA A 320 10.74 7.50 -11.79
C ALA A 320 10.88 7.29 -10.28
N GLU A 321 11.81 7.98 -9.62
CA GLU A 321 11.96 7.95 -8.16
C GLU A 321 10.69 8.39 -7.43
N GLY A 322 10.00 9.42 -7.92
CA GLY A 322 8.70 9.86 -7.40
C GLY A 322 7.65 8.74 -7.48
N THR A 323 7.50 8.13 -8.66
CA THR A 323 6.54 7.02 -8.85
C THR A 323 6.87 5.78 -8.03
N VAL A 324 8.16 5.50 -7.79
CA VAL A 324 8.59 4.38 -6.94
C VAL A 324 8.25 4.67 -5.47
N LYS A 325 8.41 5.90 -5.00
CA LYS A 325 8.01 6.29 -3.64
C LYS A 325 6.49 6.18 -3.46
N GLU A 326 5.71 6.72 -4.38
CA GLU A 326 4.24 6.60 -4.35
C GLU A 326 3.80 5.12 -4.36
N LEU A 327 4.43 4.29 -5.19
CA LEU A 327 4.14 2.85 -5.23
C LEU A 327 4.47 2.18 -3.88
N SER A 328 5.57 2.56 -3.23
CA SER A 328 5.94 2.03 -1.92
C SER A 328 4.94 2.43 -0.82
N GLU A 329 4.48 3.69 -0.83
CA GLU A 329 3.46 4.18 0.10
C GLU A 329 2.13 3.43 -0.10
N LYS A 330 1.69 3.26 -1.35
CA LYS A 330 0.49 2.47 -1.67
C LYS A 330 0.64 1.01 -1.27
N ALA A 331 1.82 0.40 -1.44
CA ALA A 331 2.07 -0.96 -0.98
C ALA A 331 1.94 -1.08 0.54
N THR A 332 2.49 -0.12 1.31
CA THR A 332 2.33 -0.11 2.78
C THR A 332 0.88 0.09 3.21
N GLU A 333 0.12 0.93 2.49
CA GLU A 333 -1.30 1.14 2.76
C GLU A 333 -2.13 -0.11 2.46
N VAL A 334 -1.84 -0.80 1.35
CA VAL A 334 -2.48 -2.09 1.04
C VAL A 334 -2.18 -3.12 2.12
N GLU A 335 -0.95 -3.18 2.63
CA GLU A 335 -0.60 -4.10 3.72
C GLU A 335 -1.32 -3.75 5.02
N ARG A 336 -1.42 -2.45 5.35
CA ARG A 336 -2.22 -1.95 6.48
C ARG A 336 -3.69 -2.35 6.34
N LEU A 337 -4.28 -2.15 5.16
CA LEU A 337 -5.67 -2.52 4.87
C LEU A 337 -5.90 -4.04 4.96
N LYS A 338 -4.96 -4.85 4.47
CA LYS A 338 -5.00 -6.31 4.65
C LYS A 338 -4.94 -6.70 6.12
N GLN A 339 -4.10 -6.03 6.91
CA GLN A 339 -4.01 -6.29 8.34
C GLN A 339 -5.31 -5.91 9.06
N THR A 340 -5.93 -4.77 8.72
CA THR A 340 -7.25 -4.40 9.27
C THR A 340 -8.32 -5.39 8.84
N LEU A 341 -8.34 -5.83 7.58
CA LEU A 341 -9.29 -6.83 7.08
C LEU A 341 -9.15 -8.16 7.81
N LYS A 342 -7.91 -8.59 8.09
CA LYS A 342 -7.64 -9.77 8.91
C LYS A 342 -8.13 -9.61 10.34
N GLY A 343 -8.07 -8.39 10.88
CA GLY A 343 -8.64 -8.04 12.19
C GLY A 343 -10.17 -8.12 12.24
N TYR A 344 -10.86 -8.08 11.09
CA TYR A 344 -12.31 -8.25 10.98
C TYR A 344 -12.73 -9.68 10.57
N ALA A 345 -11.81 -10.64 10.56
CA ALA A 345 -12.11 -12.01 10.15
C ALA A 345 -13.04 -12.76 11.12
N ASP A 346 -13.15 -12.28 12.36
CA ASP A 346 -14.02 -12.78 13.42
C ASP A 346 -15.46 -12.23 13.34
N TYR A 347 -15.73 -11.24 12.48
CA TYR A 347 -17.04 -10.61 12.36
C TYR A 347 -18.16 -11.61 12.04
N ASP A 348 -17.90 -12.59 11.16
CA ASP A 348 -18.87 -13.64 10.81
C ASP A 348 -19.11 -14.63 11.97
N GLU A 349 -18.13 -14.81 12.86
CA GLU A 349 -18.27 -15.64 14.06
C GLU A 349 -19.05 -14.89 15.14
N VAL A 350 -18.70 -13.63 15.40
CA VAL A 350 -19.44 -12.74 16.31
C VAL A 350 -20.88 -12.57 15.86
N LYS A 351 -21.12 -12.44 14.54
CA LYS A 351 -22.48 -12.36 13.98
C LYS A 351 -23.25 -13.66 14.21
N ARG A 352 -22.63 -14.84 14.00
CA ARG A 352 -23.25 -16.13 14.30
C ARG A 352 -23.57 -16.27 15.79
N GLU A 353 -22.63 -15.93 16.67
CA GLU A 353 -22.84 -15.97 18.12
C GLU A 353 -23.97 -15.02 18.57
N LEU A 354 -24.05 -13.82 17.99
CA LEU A 354 -25.07 -12.83 18.29
C LEU A 354 -26.44 -13.23 17.72
N GLU A 355 -26.50 -13.85 16.54
CA GLU A 355 -27.71 -14.45 15.99
C GLU A 355 -28.17 -15.66 16.80
N ILE A 356 -27.25 -16.49 17.31
CA ILE A 356 -27.56 -17.57 18.25
C ILE A 356 -28.10 -17.00 19.56
N MET A 357 -27.46 -15.96 20.12
CA MET A 357 -27.91 -15.31 21.35
C MET A 357 -29.29 -14.69 21.17
N LYS A 358 -29.52 -14.01 20.03
CA LYS A 358 -30.83 -13.50 19.65
C LYS A 358 -31.84 -14.65 19.52
N TYR A 359 -31.51 -15.73 18.81
CA TYR A 359 -32.44 -16.85 18.67
C TYR A 359 -32.74 -17.52 20.02
N VAL A 360 -31.77 -17.65 20.92
CA VAL A 360 -31.97 -18.23 22.25
C VAL A 360 -32.79 -17.31 23.16
N GLU A 361 -32.54 -15.99 23.14
CA GLU A 361 -33.30 -15.01 23.92
C GLU A 361 -34.74 -14.86 23.41
N PHE A 362 -34.95 -14.90 22.09
CA PHE A 362 -36.27 -14.66 21.49
C PHE A 362 -37.06 -15.96 21.21
N ALA A 363 -36.44 -17.12 21.00
CA ALA A 363 -37.17 -18.40 20.89
C ALA A 363 -37.72 -18.89 22.25
N GLY A 364 -37.25 -18.33 23.37
CA GLY A 364 -37.84 -18.54 24.69
C GLY A 364 -38.97 -17.56 25.05
N LEU A 365 -39.21 -16.53 24.24
CA LEU A 365 -40.19 -15.45 24.51
C LEU A 365 -41.47 -15.54 23.67
N GLU A 366 -41.56 -16.44 22.68
CA GLU A 366 -42.76 -16.69 21.87
C GLU A 366 -43.49 -17.99 22.25
N GLY A 367 -43.36 -18.42 23.50
CA GLY A 367 -43.78 -19.75 23.94
C GLY A 367 -44.75 -19.77 25.11
N GLU A 368 -45.67 -18.82 25.23
CA GLU A 368 -46.83 -18.91 26.13
C GLU A 368 -47.79 -17.75 25.80
N ASP A 369 -48.60 -17.89 24.74
CA ASP A 369 -50.02 -17.47 24.75
C ASP A 369 -50.71 -17.73 23.39
N ASP A 370 -51.79 -18.53 23.48
CA ASP A 370 -53.02 -18.56 22.68
C ASP A 370 -53.13 -19.29 21.31
N ASP A 371 -53.63 -20.53 21.42
CA ASP A 371 -54.79 -21.19 20.78
C ASP A 371 -55.22 -20.94 19.30
N ASN A 372 -55.47 -22.09 18.63
CA ASN A 372 -56.43 -22.41 17.56
C ASN A 372 -56.34 -21.83 16.12
N GLY A 373 -56.03 -22.73 15.16
CA GLY A 373 -56.45 -22.62 13.74
C GLY A 373 -55.73 -23.60 12.79
N PRO A 374 -56.42 -24.35 11.91
CA PRO A 374 -55.76 -25.31 11.02
C PRO A 374 -55.35 -24.67 9.66
N ALA A 375 -54.04 -24.44 9.48
CA ALA A 375 -53.28 -24.20 8.23
C ALA A 375 -53.74 -23.00 7.33
N PRO A 376 -52.99 -22.55 6.29
CA PRO A 376 -51.62 -22.83 5.85
C PRO A 376 -50.75 -21.55 5.62
N ASP A 377 -49.46 -21.78 5.31
CA ASP A 377 -48.56 -20.91 4.53
C ASP A 377 -48.05 -19.56 5.11
N ASN A 378 -46.73 -19.51 5.28
CA ASN A 378 -45.86 -18.33 5.19
C ASN A 378 -46.27 -17.02 5.87
N GLN A 379 -45.93 -16.87 7.17
CA GLN A 379 -45.89 -15.54 7.78
C GLN A 379 -44.80 -15.36 8.86
N LEU A 380 -43.56 -15.76 8.56
CA LEU A 380 -42.37 -15.21 9.22
C LEU A 380 -41.31 -14.93 8.14
N GLY A 381 -41.39 -13.73 7.55
CA GLY A 381 -40.51 -13.24 6.49
C GLY A 381 -39.06 -13.03 6.93
N LEU A 382 -38.35 -14.12 7.22
CA LEU A 382 -36.89 -14.17 7.43
C LEU A 382 -36.28 -15.22 6.50
N GLN A 383 -36.36 -14.93 5.20
CA GLN A 383 -35.49 -15.56 4.21
C GLN A 383 -34.07 -15.04 4.44
N LEU A 384 -33.14 -15.89 4.88
CA LEU A 384 -31.71 -15.58 4.90
C LEU A 384 -31.17 -15.48 3.46
N PRO A 385 -30.57 -14.35 3.03
CA PRO A 385 -29.68 -14.34 1.89
C PRO A 385 -28.34 -14.95 2.31
N ASN A 386 -28.03 -16.12 1.77
CA ASN A 386 -26.75 -16.80 1.94
C ASN A 386 -25.58 -15.94 1.43
N PRO A 387 -24.52 -15.70 2.22
CA PRO A 387 -23.20 -15.50 1.67
C PRO A 387 -22.46 -16.84 1.69
N ASN A 388 -22.12 -17.32 0.49
CA ASN A 388 -21.14 -18.38 0.20
C ASN A 388 -21.65 -19.85 0.18
N ALA A 389 -22.47 -20.16 -0.83
CA ALA A 389 -23.00 -21.49 -1.15
C ALA A 389 -21.98 -22.54 -1.67
N ALA A 390 -20.66 -22.33 -1.53
CA ALA A 390 -19.66 -23.20 -2.16
C ALA A 390 -18.92 -24.18 -1.22
N LYS A 391 -19.07 -24.08 0.11
CA LYS A 391 -18.28 -24.91 1.05
C LYS A 391 -19.03 -25.62 2.17
N SER A 392 -20.31 -25.37 2.38
CA SER A 392 -21.07 -26.00 3.49
C SER A 392 -21.82 -27.28 3.12
N ASN A 393 -21.98 -27.60 1.83
CA ASN A 393 -22.75 -28.79 1.38
C ASN A 393 -22.03 -30.14 1.55
N ALA A 394 -20.98 -30.24 2.39
CA ALA A 394 -20.21 -31.47 2.57
C ALA A 394 -20.31 -32.10 3.96
N HIS A 395 -20.95 -31.45 4.94
CA HIS A 395 -21.19 -32.07 6.24
C HIS A 395 -22.68 -32.06 6.58
N GLN A 396 -23.22 -33.27 6.61
CA GLN A 396 -24.54 -33.67 7.10
C GLN A 396 -24.85 -33.00 8.45
N ASP A 397 -26.10 -32.53 8.59
CA ASP A 397 -26.77 -32.02 9.79
C ASP A 397 -25.89 -31.20 10.74
N SER A 398 -26.01 -29.87 10.67
CA SER A 398 -25.20 -28.93 11.45
C SER A 398 -25.20 -29.32 12.93
N LEU A 399 -24.04 -29.22 13.58
CA LEU A 399 -23.84 -29.50 15.01
C LEU A 399 -24.94 -28.87 15.89
N GLU A 400 -25.49 -27.75 15.44
CA GLU A 400 -26.61 -27.00 16.02
C GLU A 400 -27.92 -27.82 16.09
N THR A 401 -28.28 -28.55 15.03
CA THR A 401 -29.48 -29.42 15.04
C THR A 401 -29.31 -30.60 16.00
N LEU A 402 -28.11 -31.17 16.07
CA LEU A 402 -27.79 -32.25 17.01
C LEU A 402 -27.73 -31.76 18.46
N LEU A 403 -27.22 -30.55 18.70
CA LEU A 403 -27.20 -29.94 20.03
C LEU A 403 -28.61 -29.55 20.48
N ALA A 404 -29.44 -29.01 19.60
CA ALA A 404 -30.84 -28.70 19.89
C ALA A 404 -31.65 -29.97 20.21
N LEU A 405 -31.49 -31.04 19.42
CA LEU A 405 -32.13 -32.33 19.68
C LEU A 405 -31.64 -32.96 21.00
N LYS A 406 -30.34 -32.83 21.31
CA LYS A 406 -29.79 -33.32 22.58
C LYS A 406 -30.31 -32.50 23.77
N ASN A 407 -30.42 -31.19 23.64
CA ASN A 407 -30.93 -30.32 24.70
C ASN A 407 -32.42 -30.59 24.95
N LYS A 408 -33.22 -30.74 23.89
CA LYS A 408 -34.62 -31.19 23.99
C LYS A 408 -34.74 -32.55 24.68
N ARG A 409 -33.90 -33.52 24.30
CA ARG A 409 -33.88 -34.84 24.94
C ARG A 409 -33.49 -34.79 26.42
N ILE A 410 -32.52 -33.96 26.79
CA ILE A 410 -32.12 -33.76 28.20
C ILE A 410 -33.27 -33.13 28.99
N LEU A 411 -34.01 -32.17 28.42
CA LEU A 411 -35.19 -31.59 29.06
C LEU A 411 -36.32 -32.63 29.24
N GLU A 412 -36.55 -33.48 28.25
CA GLU A 412 -37.50 -34.60 28.34
C GLU A 412 -37.06 -35.64 29.41
N GLU A 413 -35.76 -35.90 29.54
CA GLU A 413 -35.24 -36.79 30.60
C GLU A 413 -35.34 -36.14 31.98
N LEU A 414 -35.09 -34.84 32.11
CA LEU A 414 -35.20 -34.09 33.36
C LEU A 414 -36.65 -34.01 33.85
N THR A 415 -37.60 -33.79 32.94
CA THR A 415 -39.04 -33.83 33.25
C THR A 415 -39.47 -35.23 33.70
N LYS A 416 -39.01 -36.30 33.03
CA LYS A 416 -39.23 -37.69 33.49
C LYS A 416 -38.65 -37.93 34.88
N PHE A 417 -37.41 -37.50 35.15
CA PHE A 417 -36.81 -37.66 36.47
C PHE A 417 -37.54 -36.88 37.57
N ARG A 418 -38.06 -35.68 37.26
CA ARG A 418 -38.91 -34.93 38.21
C ARG A 418 -40.20 -35.67 38.54
N ILE A 419 -40.87 -36.24 37.54
CA ILE A 419 -42.09 -37.02 37.76
C ILE A 419 -41.78 -38.26 38.62
N LEU A 420 -40.74 -39.02 38.27
CA LEU A 420 -40.32 -40.19 39.04
C LEU A 420 -39.90 -39.83 40.47
N HIS A 421 -39.25 -38.67 40.66
CA HIS A 421 -38.88 -38.20 41.98
C HIS A 421 -40.11 -37.88 42.83
N ASN A 422 -41.09 -37.17 42.28
CA ASN A 422 -42.34 -36.86 42.96
C ASN A 422 -43.15 -38.13 43.28
N GLU A 423 -43.18 -39.10 42.36
CA GLU A 423 -43.84 -40.39 42.59
C GLU A 423 -43.14 -41.20 43.70
N LEU A 424 -41.80 -41.21 43.70
CA LEU A 424 -41.02 -41.85 44.75
C LEU A 424 -41.21 -41.14 46.10
N GLU A 425 -41.25 -39.81 46.12
CA GLU A 425 -41.50 -39.02 47.33
C GLU A 425 -42.91 -39.27 47.87
N SER A 426 -43.92 -39.36 47.01
CA SER A 426 -45.28 -39.74 47.38
C SER A 426 -45.35 -41.17 47.95
N SER A 427 -44.65 -42.13 47.33
CA SER A 427 -44.54 -43.50 47.85
C SER A 427 -43.83 -43.55 49.21
N LEU A 428 -42.76 -42.76 49.38
CA LEU A 428 -42.05 -42.64 50.65
C LEU A 428 -42.96 -42.03 51.73
N GLN A 429 -43.76 -41.03 51.38
CA GLN A 429 -44.73 -40.45 52.31
C GLN A 429 -45.80 -41.49 52.71
N SER A 430 -46.35 -42.23 51.76
CA SER A 430 -47.33 -43.30 52.05
C SER A 430 -46.75 -44.38 52.99
N THR A 431 -45.53 -44.83 52.73
CA THR A 431 -44.87 -45.83 53.60
C THR A 431 -44.54 -45.29 54.99
N ARG A 432 -44.22 -43.99 55.12
CA ARG A 432 -44.09 -43.34 56.44
C ARG A 432 -45.41 -43.28 57.20
N ASP A 433 -46.51 -42.98 56.50
CA ASP A 433 -47.83 -42.93 57.10
C ASP A 433 -48.28 -44.34 57.55
N GLU A 434 -47.99 -45.37 56.76
CA GLU A 434 -48.20 -46.78 57.14
C GLU A 434 -47.33 -47.20 58.34
N LEU A 435 -46.07 -46.77 58.40
CA LEU A 435 -45.19 -47.00 59.56
C LEU A 435 -45.73 -46.32 60.81
N ALA A 436 -46.25 -45.09 60.68
CA ALA A 436 -46.86 -44.36 61.79
C ALA A 436 -48.13 -45.08 62.28
N SER A 437 -48.96 -45.58 61.36
CA SER A 437 -50.14 -46.37 61.68
C SER A 437 -49.79 -47.66 62.42
N THR A 438 -48.84 -48.43 61.88
CA THR A 438 -48.42 -49.72 62.47
C THR A 438 -47.71 -49.56 63.80
N SER A 439 -46.91 -48.50 63.98
CA SER A 439 -46.30 -48.19 65.28
C SER A 439 -47.32 -47.76 66.33
N ALA A 440 -48.36 -46.99 65.95
CA ALA A 440 -49.47 -46.67 66.83
C ALA A 440 -50.29 -47.93 67.19
N GLU A 441 -50.51 -48.85 66.26
CA GLU A 441 -51.15 -50.15 66.52
C GLU A 441 -50.31 -51.00 67.48
N LEU A 442 -48.98 -51.03 67.30
CA LEU A 442 -48.04 -51.72 68.19
C LEU A 442 -48.07 -51.13 69.60
N GLU A 443 -48.14 -49.82 69.74
CA GLU A 443 -48.22 -49.16 71.05
C GLU A 443 -49.55 -49.47 71.75
N LYS A 444 -50.66 -49.50 71.02
CA LYS A 444 -51.95 -50.00 71.55
C LYS A 444 -51.85 -51.47 71.99
N GLN A 445 -51.19 -52.33 71.21
CA GLN A 445 -51.00 -53.73 71.61
C GLN A 445 -50.08 -53.87 72.82
N ARG A 446 -49.01 -53.06 72.92
CA ARG A 446 -48.12 -53.04 74.09
C ARG A 446 -48.87 -52.62 75.34
N THR A 447 -49.65 -51.55 75.28
CA THR A 447 -50.45 -51.11 76.43
C THR A 447 -51.53 -52.12 76.81
N LEU A 448 -52.12 -52.83 75.83
CA LEU A 448 -53.04 -53.94 76.11
C LEU A 448 -52.32 -55.11 76.78
N ASN A 449 -51.14 -55.52 76.28
CA ASN A 449 -50.34 -56.58 76.89
C ASN A 449 -49.88 -56.19 78.30
N GLU A 450 -49.45 -54.95 78.52
CA GLU A 450 -49.09 -54.47 79.85
C GLU A 450 -50.30 -54.52 80.80
N ARG A 451 -51.52 -54.22 80.32
CA ARG A 451 -52.74 -54.43 81.12
C ARG A 451 -52.99 -55.90 81.41
N LEU A 452 -52.86 -56.78 80.41
CA LEU A 452 -53.01 -58.22 80.59
C LEU A 452 -51.95 -58.81 81.53
N GLU A 453 -50.71 -58.34 81.47
CA GLU A 453 -49.62 -58.72 82.37
C GLU A 453 -49.89 -58.23 83.78
N ASN A 454 -50.39 -57.00 83.95
CA ASN A 454 -50.83 -56.49 85.26
C ASN A 454 -52.03 -57.28 85.81
N ASP A 455 -52.98 -57.68 84.97
CA ASP A 455 -54.12 -58.52 85.35
C ASP A 455 -53.66 -59.96 85.69
N LEU A 456 -52.68 -60.51 84.97
CA LEU A 456 -52.04 -61.79 85.30
C LEU A 456 -51.20 -61.72 86.58
N LEU A 457 -50.50 -60.62 86.82
CA LEU A 457 -49.80 -60.35 88.08
C LEU A 457 -50.76 -60.27 89.27
N GLN A 458 -51.95 -59.70 89.07
CA GLN A 458 -53.02 -59.75 90.07
C GLN A 458 -53.56 -61.17 90.28
N LEU A 459 -53.56 -62.01 89.24
CA LEU A 459 -53.90 -63.43 89.33
C LEU A 459 -52.81 -64.25 90.06
N GLU A 460 -51.53 -63.97 89.80
CA GLU A 460 -50.37 -64.62 90.45
C GLU A 460 -50.20 -64.18 91.91
N GLN A 461 -50.52 -62.93 92.25
CA GLN A 461 -50.61 -62.46 93.64
C GLN A 461 -51.75 -63.12 94.42
N HIS A 462 -52.66 -63.84 93.75
CA HIS A 462 -53.77 -64.56 94.37
C HIS A 462 -53.54 -66.08 94.55
N GLU A 463 -52.32 -66.59 94.29
CA GLU A 463 -51.88 -67.96 94.61
C GLU A 463 -50.92 -67.96 95.83
N PRO A 464 -51.26 -68.59 96.97
CA PRO A 464 -50.51 -68.47 98.22
C PRO A 464 -49.46 -69.57 98.43
N ASN A 465 -48.24 -69.13 98.74
CA ASN A 465 -47.34 -69.69 99.76
C ASN A 465 -46.81 -71.14 99.57
N GLY A 466 -45.51 -71.23 99.25
CA GLY A 466 -44.62 -72.11 100.01
C GLY A 466 -43.86 -73.22 99.27
N ASN A 467 -42.53 -73.12 99.37
CA ASN A 467 -41.62 -74.21 99.76
C ASN A 467 -41.17 -75.22 98.67
N ALA A 468 -39.94 -75.08 98.16
CA ALA A 468 -38.77 -75.85 98.64
C ALA A 468 -37.55 -75.74 97.69
N ASN A 469 -36.46 -75.21 98.25
CA ASN A 469 -35.04 -75.58 98.08
C ASN A 469 -34.54 -76.19 96.74
N ALA A 470 -33.51 -75.57 96.16
CA ALA A 470 -32.11 -75.92 96.43
C ALA A 470 -31.11 -75.09 95.59
N SER A 471 -30.05 -74.63 96.27
CA SER A 471 -28.66 -74.35 95.84
C SER A 471 -28.38 -74.00 94.37
N GLY A 472 -27.62 -72.97 94.02
CA GLY A 472 -26.51 -72.33 94.71
C GLY A 472 -25.44 -71.99 93.67
N VAL A 473 -25.05 -70.71 93.64
CA VAL A 473 -23.69 -70.20 93.43
C VAL A 473 -22.99 -70.42 92.06
N ASP A 474 -22.48 -69.30 91.56
CA ASP A 474 -21.40 -69.05 90.58
C ASP A 474 -21.68 -69.06 89.06
N THR A 475 -21.81 -67.84 88.51
CA THR A 475 -21.07 -67.37 87.31
C THR A 475 -19.61 -67.85 87.34
N PRO A 476 -18.94 -68.18 86.20
CA PRO A 476 -18.86 -67.26 85.07
C PRO A 476 -18.74 -67.90 83.66
N SER A 477 -18.88 -67.03 82.65
CA SER A 477 -18.17 -66.97 81.37
C SER A 477 -17.97 -68.23 80.50
N SER A 478 -18.10 -67.96 79.20
CA SER A 478 -17.31 -68.55 78.10
C SER A 478 -17.86 -69.80 77.43
N GLU A 479 -18.26 -69.58 76.18
CA GLU A 479 -18.10 -70.46 75.02
C GLU A 479 -19.07 -71.63 74.78
N ALA A 480 -19.53 -71.62 73.53
CA ALA A 480 -19.75 -72.77 72.66
C ALA A 480 -21.04 -73.60 72.84
N GLY A 481 -22.00 -73.31 71.96
CA GLY A 481 -22.24 -74.22 70.83
C GLY A 481 -23.55 -75.02 70.81
N ALA A 482 -24.19 -74.99 69.63
CA ALA A 482 -25.22 -75.91 69.09
C ALA A 482 -26.61 -75.81 69.74
N ASP A 483 -27.75 -75.69 69.05
CA ASP A 483 -28.12 -75.84 67.63
C ASP A 483 -29.51 -75.20 67.40
N GLY A 484 -29.85 -74.88 66.15
CA GLY A 484 -31.24 -74.65 65.67
C GLY A 484 -31.52 -73.21 65.22
N ASP A 485 -31.07 -72.83 64.03
CA ASP A 485 -31.87 -72.84 62.78
C ASP A 485 -32.89 -71.68 62.67
N ALA A 486 -32.57 -70.71 61.81
CA ALA A 486 -33.43 -70.29 60.69
C ALA A 486 -33.02 -68.91 60.14
N LEU A 487 -32.75 -68.89 58.82
CA LEU A 487 -32.85 -67.76 57.89
C LEU A 487 -31.94 -66.54 58.12
N ALA A 488 -30.89 -66.40 57.29
CA ALA A 488 -30.91 -65.71 55.98
C ALA A 488 -30.83 -64.18 56.13
N GLY A 489 -29.88 -63.45 55.56
CA GLY A 489 -28.87 -63.75 54.55
C GLY A 489 -28.38 -62.39 54.08
N ILE A 490 -27.33 -61.87 54.71
CA ILE A 490 -26.71 -60.57 54.44
C ILE A 490 -25.23 -60.82 54.14
N ASP A 491 -24.89 -60.63 52.87
CA ASP A 491 -23.81 -59.78 52.38
C ASP A 491 -22.33 -60.24 52.39
N LEU A 492 -21.64 -59.72 51.37
CA LEU A 492 -20.20 -59.60 51.11
C LEU A 492 -19.40 -60.83 50.62
N GLY A 493 -18.98 -60.75 49.34
CA GLY A 493 -18.09 -61.73 48.70
C GLY A 493 -17.21 -61.16 47.58
N ARG A 494 -16.26 -60.32 47.97
CA ARG A 494 -15.08 -59.88 47.20
C ARG A 494 -14.20 -61.06 46.71
N LYS A 495 -14.08 -61.26 45.40
CA LYS A 495 -12.94 -61.89 44.66
C LYS A 495 -13.29 -61.84 43.17
N GLY A 496 -12.49 -61.41 42.20
CA GLY A 496 -11.05 -61.46 42.05
C GLY A 496 -10.74 -62.21 40.75
N LYS A 497 -10.20 -61.48 39.75
CA LYS A 497 -9.40 -61.93 38.60
C LYS A 497 -10.08 -62.70 37.44
N ASN A 498 -9.98 -62.04 36.28
CA ASN A 498 -9.41 -62.49 35.00
C ASN A 498 -9.88 -63.79 34.33
N GLY A 499 -10.16 -63.66 33.03
CA GLY A 499 -10.11 -64.72 32.02
C GLY A 499 -11.43 -64.84 31.27
N ALA A 500 -11.69 -63.98 30.29
CA ALA A 500 -11.39 -64.25 28.89
C ALA A 500 -12.02 -65.56 28.40
N ASN A 501 -13.13 -65.46 27.67
CA ASN A 501 -13.41 -66.32 26.52
C ASN A 501 -14.46 -65.71 25.60
N ASP A 502 -14.15 -65.87 24.33
CA ASP A 502 -14.74 -65.31 23.13
C ASP A 502 -15.92 -66.17 22.63
N ALA A 503 -16.87 -65.46 22.02
CA ALA A 503 -17.83 -65.86 20.99
C ALA A 503 -18.57 -67.22 21.03
N GLN A 504 -19.91 -67.19 20.93
CA GLN A 504 -20.63 -67.33 19.64
C GLN A 504 -22.17 -67.51 19.80
N VAL A 505 -22.89 -66.54 19.21
CA VAL A 505 -23.97 -66.71 18.20
C VAL A 505 -25.42 -67.09 18.61
N ARG A 506 -26.33 -66.21 18.13
CA ARG A 506 -27.77 -66.34 17.74
C ARG A 506 -28.88 -66.15 18.79
N THR A 507 -29.58 -65.01 18.72
CA THR A 507 -30.93 -64.83 18.09
C THR A 507 -31.51 -63.42 18.39
N THR A 508 -32.14 -62.78 17.41
CA THR A 508 -32.82 -61.45 17.43
C THR A 508 -34.19 -61.50 18.14
N PRO A 509 -34.85 -60.40 18.63
CA PRO A 509 -34.80 -58.99 18.17
C PRO A 509 -34.74 -57.89 19.28
N ILE A 510 -34.47 -56.66 18.81
CA ILE A 510 -34.40 -55.30 19.41
C ILE A 510 -35.61 -54.95 20.35
N PRO A 511 -35.59 -53.92 21.26
CA PRO A 511 -34.55 -52.91 21.62
C PRO A 511 -34.26 -52.77 23.14
N PHE A 512 -33.06 -52.29 23.49
CA PHE A 512 -32.80 -51.13 24.37
C PHE A 512 -31.28 -51.00 24.54
N THR A 513 -30.64 -50.28 23.61
CA THR A 513 -29.20 -49.98 23.68
C THR A 513 -28.98 -48.67 24.41
N SER A 514 -28.53 -48.75 25.66
CA SER A 514 -27.62 -47.76 26.25
C SER A 514 -26.22 -48.09 25.74
N SER A 515 -25.73 -47.34 24.75
CA SER A 515 -24.38 -47.49 24.21
C SER A 515 -23.83 -46.13 23.79
N ALA A 516 -23.60 -45.25 24.77
CA ALA A 516 -22.89 -43.99 24.59
C ALA A 516 -21.41 -44.06 25.05
N ASP A 517 -20.91 -45.23 25.46
CA ASP A 517 -19.59 -45.35 26.09
C ASP A 517 -18.55 -46.15 25.27
N THR A 518 -18.72 -46.29 23.95
CA THR A 518 -17.64 -46.83 23.09
C THR A 518 -17.16 -45.84 22.04
N SER A 519 -16.03 -45.21 22.39
CA SER A 519 -14.91 -44.88 21.49
C SER A 519 -15.01 -43.62 20.60
N ILE A 520 -15.08 -42.43 21.22
CA ILE A 520 -14.68 -41.16 20.56
C ILE A 520 -13.14 -41.02 20.44
N LEU A 521 -12.40 -41.72 21.31
CA LEU A 521 -10.94 -41.69 21.38
C LEU A 521 -10.23 -42.21 20.11
N PRO A 522 -10.61 -43.35 19.49
CA PRO A 522 -10.00 -43.83 18.25
C PRO A 522 -10.15 -42.85 17.08
N ILE A 523 -11.31 -42.17 17.01
CA ILE A 523 -11.60 -41.19 15.96
C ILE A 523 -10.72 -39.96 16.16
N VAL A 524 -10.64 -39.44 17.39
CA VAL A 524 -9.77 -38.31 17.73
C VAL A 524 -8.29 -38.66 17.53
N THR A 525 -7.86 -39.88 17.87
CA THR A 525 -6.48 -40.32 17.58
C THR A 525 -6.23 -40.42 16.08
N SER A 526 -7.17 -40.92 15.29
CA SER A 526 -7.02 -40.99 13.82
C SER A 526 -6.99 -39.60 13.17
N GLN A 527 -7.80 -38.65 13.68
CA GLN A 527 -7.80 -37.26 13.21
C GLN A 527 -6.48 -36.58 13.59
N ARG A 528 -6.02 -36.74 14.83
CA ARG A 528 -4.72 -36.24 15.29
C ARG A 528 -3.57 -36.81 14.46
N ASP A 529 -3.61 -38.10 14.15
CA ASP A 529 -2.56 -38.76 13.37
C ASP A 529 -2.57 -38.30 11.91
N ARG A 530 -3.76 -38.06 11.31
CA ARG A 530 -3.90 -37.40 10.00
C ARG A 530 -3.38 -35.96 10.01
N PHE A 531 -3.67 -35.19 11.06
CA PHE A 531 -3.14 -33.83 11.20
C PHE A 531 -1.62 -33.85 11.37
N ARG A 532 -1.07 -34.76 12.17
CA ARG A 532 0.39 -34.96 12.29
C ARG A 532 1.02 -35.34 10.95
N GLN A 533 0.40 -36.25 10.19
CA GLN A 533 0.89 -36.64 8.88
C GLN A 533 0.88 -35.44 7.92
N ARG A 534 -0.22 -34.70 7.85
CA ARG A 534 -0.31 -33.50 6.99
C ARG A 534 0.68 -32.42 7.42
N ASN A 535 0.93 -32.26 8.72
CA ASN A 535 1.91 -31.31 9.21
C ASN A 535 3.34 -31.76 8.86
N ALA A 536 3.63 -33.05 8.94
CA ALA A 536 4.92 -33.61 8.51
C ALA A 536 5.13 -33.46 7.00
N GLU A 537 4.09 -33.69 6.18
CA GLU A 537 4.12 -33.47 4.73
C GLU A 537 4.34 -31.99 4.39
N LEU A 538 3.67 -31.07 5.11
CA LEU A 538 3.87 -29.63 4.95
C LEU A 538 5.28 -29.18 5.39
N GLU A 539 5.81 -29.74 6.47
CA GLU A 539 7.19 -29.49 6.91
C GLU A 539 8.21 -30.03 5.89
N GLU A 540 7.94 -31.18 5.27
CA GLU A 540 8.79 -31.75 4.21
C GLU A 540 8.74 -30.89 2.95
N GLU A 541 7.55 -30.45 2.53
CA GLU A 541 7.39 -29.54 1.39
C GLU A 541 8.08 -28.20 1.66
N LEU A 542 7.95 -27.65 2.87
CA LEU A 542 8.68 -26.45 3.29
C LEU A 542 10.20 -26.65 3.20
N ARG A 543 10.72 -27.80 3.67
CA ARG A 543 12.15 -28.14 3.55
C ARG A 543 12.58 -28.25 2.08
N LYS A 544 11.76 -28.86 1.21
CA LYS A 544 12.01 -28.93 -0.25
C LYS A 544 12.06 -27.54 -0.87
N GLN A 545 11.11 -26.66 -0.54
CA GLN A 545 11.12 -25.28 -1.03
C GLN A 545 12.36 -24.51 -0.55
N PHE A 546 12.77 -24.68 0.71
CA PHE A 546 14.02 -24.09 1.21
C PHE A 546 15.26 -24.63 0.49
N GLN A 547 15.30 -25.94 0.19
CA GLN A 547 16.39 -26.53 -0.57
C GLN A 547 16.44 -25.98 -2.00
N ILE A 548 15.30 -25.89 -2.70
CA ILE A 548 15.20 -25.31 -4.04
C ILE A 548 15.66 -23.84 -4.03
N ILE A 549 15.22 -23.04 -3.04
CA ILE A 549 15.65 -21.65 -2.91
C ILE A 549 17.17 -21.57 -2.66
N SER A 550 17.72 -22.47 -1.84
CA SER A 550 19.16 -22.55 -1.60
C SER A 550 19.91 -22.89 -2.89
N ASP A 551 19.46 -23.90 -3.63
CA ASP A 551 20.07 -24.36 -4.88
C ASP A 551 20.01 -23.26 -5.94
N LEU A 552 18.86 -22.62 -6.14
CA LEU A 552 18.70 -21.47 -7.04
C LEU A 552 19.60 -20.29 -6.62
N ARG A 553 19.78 -20.02 -5.32
CA ARG A 553 20.72 -19.00 -4.84
C ARG A 553 22.17 -19.38 -5.09
N THR A 554 22.53 -20.66 -5.06
CA THR A 554 23.88 -21.10 -5.44
C THR A 554 24.09 -21.02 -6.95
N GLU A 555 23.09 -21.39 -7.74
CA GLU A 555 23.12 -21.29 -9.20
C GLU A 555 23.21 -19.83 -9.66
N ILE A 556 22.43 -18.92 -9.09
CA ILE A 556 22.53 -17.48 -9.35
C ILE A 556 23.93 -16.96 -9.02
N ARG A 557 24.54 -17.40 -7.91
CA ARG A 557 25.90 -17.01 -7.55
C ARG A 557 26.93 -17.57 -8.53
N SER A 558 26.77 -18.82 -8.97
CA SER A 558 27.63 -19.44 -9.99
C SER A 558 27.51 -18.68 -11.32
N LEU A 559 26.29 -18.46 -11.81
CA LEU A 559 26.04 -17.71 -13.04
C LEU A 559 26.56 -16.28 -12.96
N GLN A 560 26.46 -15.61 -11.81
CA GLN A 560 27.05 -14.28 -11.62
C GLN A 560 28.58 -14.32 -11.71
N ALA A 561 29.23 -15.32 -11.11
CA ALA A 561 30.68 -15.49 -11.18
C ALA A 561 31.14 -15.85 -12.61
N ASP A 562 30.40 -16.71 -13.30
CA ASP A 562 30.71 -17.12 -14.67
C ASP A 562 30.47 -15.98 -15.66
N ASN A 563 29.41 -15.19 -15.49
CA ASN A 563 29.18 -13.97 -16.27
C ASN A 563 30.31 -12.93 -16.06
N LEU A 564 30.81 -12.80 -14.83
CA LEU A 564 31.94 -11.90 -14.53
C LEU A 564 33.25 -12.40 -15.17
N LYS A 565 33.53 -13.71 -15.12
CA LYS A 565 34.66 -14.34 -15.84
C LYS A 565 34.52 -14.22 -17.36
N LEU A 566 33.29 -14.30 -17.88
CA LEU A 566 33.03 -14.12 -19.32
C LEU A 566 33.31 -12.67 -19.71
N TYR A 567 32.86 -11.71 -18.90
CA TYR A 567 33.17 -10.30 -19.07
C TYR A 567 34.68 -10.02 -19.01
N GLU A 568 35.38 -10.61 -18.04
CA GLU A 568 36.85 -10.61 -17.97
C GLU A 568 37.45 -11.10 -19.28
N LYS A 569 37.06 -12.29 -19.75
CA LYS A 569 37.57 -12.88 -20.99
C LYS A 569 37.29 -12.03 -22.21
N VAL A 570 36.08 -11.47 -22.34
CA VAL A 570 35.72 -10.52 -23.41
C VAL A 570 36.59 -9.28 -23.34
N ARG A 571 36.83 -8.75 -22.14
CA ARG A 571 37.70 -7.58 -21.95
C ARG A 571 39.17 -7.89 -22.27
N TYR A 572 39.67 -9.07 -21.89
CA TYR A 572 41.01 -9.54 -22.25
C TYR A 572 41.16 -9.75 -23.77
N MET A 573 40.13 -10.24 -24.47
CA MET A 573 40.15 -10.32 -25.93
C MET A 573 40.04 -8.94 -26.59
N GLN A 574 39.25 -8.03 -26.02
CA GLN A 574 39.12 -6.66 -26.50
C GLN A 574 40.43 -5.89 -26.34
N SER A 575 41.15 -6.06 -25.22
CA SER A 575 42.47 -5.43 -25.02
C SER A 575 43.53 -6.01 -25.95
N TYR A 576 43.47 -7.30 -26.31
CA TYR A 576 44.34 -7.89 -27.33
C TYR A 576 44.02 -7.37 -28.75
N ARG A 577 42.73 -7.18 -29.06
CA ARG A 577 42.28 -6.59 -30.33
C ARG A 577 42.72 -5.13 -30.43
N GLU A 578 42.58 -4.37 -29.35
CA GLU A 578 42.96 -2.95 -29.26
C GLU A 578 44.49 -2.75 -29.35
N ASN A 579 45.29 -3.71 -28.85
CA ASN A 579 46.75 -3.71 -29.05
C ASN A 579 47.20 -4.15 -30.46
N THR A 580 46.33 -4.78 -31.26
CA THR A 580 46.65 -5.22 -32.63
C THR A 580 46.15 -4.24 -33.70
N SER A 581 45.30 -3.27 -33.33
CA SER A 581 44.68 -2.31 -34.26
C SER A 581 45.11 -0.87 -34.00
N THR A 582 46.38 -0.54 -34.31
CA THR A 582 46.80 0.82 -34.69
C THR A 582 46.64 1.04 -36.20
N SER A 583 45.46 0.76 -36.72
CA SER A 583 45.07 1.17 -38.07
C SER A 583 43.58 1.48 -38.08
N THR A 584 43.32 2.73 -38.44
CA THR A 584 42.03 3.37 -38.67
C THR A 584 41.07 2.47 -39.44
N LEU A 585 39.91 2.12 -38.85
CA LEU A 585 38.60 1.98 -39.51
C LEU A 585 37.52 1.47 -38.51
N ASP A 586 36.41 2.20 -38.47
CA ASP A 586 35.03 1.89 -38.04
C ASP A 586 34.73 1.02 -36.79
N PRO A 587 33.88 1.51 -35.85
CA PRO A 587 33.06 0.65 -35.02
C PRO A 587 31.72 0.36 -35.72
N LEU A 588 31.49 -0.91 -36.03
CA LEU A 588 30.18 -1.45 -36.47
C LEU A 588 29.06 -1.17 -35.44
N PRO A 589 27.79 -1.13 -35.87
CA PRO A 589 26.69 -0.61 -35.07
C PRO A 589 26.35 -1.53 -33.89
N ALA A 590 26.09 -0.91 -32.75
CA ALA A 590 25.62 -1.57 -31.55
C ALA A 590 24.27 -2.26 -31.82
N GLY A 591 24.22 -3.57 -31.58
CA GLY A 591 22.98 -4.33 -31.46
C GLY A 591 22.13 -3.86 -30.28
N PRO A 592 20.88 -4.37 -30.17
CA PRO A 592 19.79 -3.73 -29.43
C PRO A 592 20.12 -3.44 -27.96
N SER A 593 19.65 -2.28 -27.52
CA SER A 593 19.94 -1.50 -26.30
C SER A 593 19.88 -2.21 -24.94
N ASN A 594 19.49 -3.48 -24.86
CA ASN A 594 19.45 -4.23 -23.59
C ASN A 594 20.81 -4.81 -23.20
N GLN A 595 21.69 -5.13 -24.15
CA GLN A 595 23.00 -5.71 -23.82
C GLN A 595 23.97 -4.67 -23.21
N ALA A 596 23.88 -3.40 -23.60
CA ALA A 596 24.76 -2.35 -23.05
C ALA A 596 24.53 -2.11 -21.55
N ALA A 597 23.28 -2.22 -21.08
CA ALA A 597 22.92 -2.07 -19.67
C ALA A 597 23.44 -3.24 -18.81
N ASP A 598 23.31 -4.47 -19.29
CA ASP A 598 23.84 -5.65 -18.62
C ASP A 598 25.38 -5.63 -18.59
N PHE A 599 26.03 -5.28 -19.71
CA PHE A 599 27.49 -5.06 -19.77
C PHE A 599 27.93 -3.98 -18.76
N GLY A 600 27.18 -2.88 -18.62
CA GLY A 600 27.47 -1.83 -17.63
C GLY A 600 27.39 -2.32 -16.18
N LYS A 601 26.43 -3.20 -15.87
CA LYS A 601 26.27 -3.78 -14.52
C LYS A 601 27.41 -4.73 -14.16
N TYR A 602 27.84 -5.58 -15.09
CA TYR A 602 28.99 -6.47 -14.87
C TYR A 602 30.31 -5.69 -14.90
N ARG A 603 30.42 -4.63 -15.70
CA ARG A 603 31.54 -3.69 -15.69
C ARG A 603 31.75 -3.03 -14.33
N ALA A 604 30.69 -2.46 -13.75
CA ALA A 604 30.78 -1.81 -12.44
C ALA A 604 31.20 -2.80 -11.35
N ARG A 605 30.63 -4.02 -11.34
CA ARG A 605 31.02 -5.07 -10.38
C ARG A 605 32.45 -5.56 -10.57
N TYR A 606 32.92 -5.63 -11.82
CA TYR A 606 34.29 -5.98 -12.15
C TYR A 606 35.28 -4.90 -11.70
N GLU A 607 35.00 -3.63 -12.02
CA GLU A 607 35.82 -2.47 -11.61
C GLU A 607 35.87 -2.36 -10.07
N GLU A 608 34.76 -2.61 -9.39
CA GLU A 608 34.69 -2.67 -7.92
C GLU A 608 35.53 -3.83 -7.35
N SER A 609 35.56 -4.98 -8.00
CA SER A 609 36.38 -6.13 -7.58
C SER A 609 37.88 -5.95 -7.83
N ILE A 610 38.26 -5.09 -8.78
CA ILE A 610 39.66 -4.84 -9.16
C ILE A 610 40.30 -3.67 -8.43
N ASN A 611 39.52 -2.68 -7.97
CA ASN A 611 40.03 -1.50 -7.26
C ASN A 611 39.64 -1.45 -5.77
N PRO A 612 40.30 -2.24 -4.90
CA PRO A 612 40.07 -2.19 -3.45
C PRO A 612 40.46 -0.83 -2.81
N PHE A 613 41.21 0.03 -3.51
CA PHE A 613 41.60 1.35 -3.03
C PHE A 613 40.55 2.45 -3.26
N GLU A 614 39.65 2.28 -4.21
CA GLU A 614 38.60 3.26 -4.49
C GLU A 614 37.49 3.19 -3.44
N THR A 615 37.15 1.97 -3.01
CA THR A 615 36.26 1.73 -1.86
C THR A 615 36.87 2.24 -0.55
N PHE A 616 38.21 2.19 -0.40
CA PHE A 616 38.92 2.76 0.74
C PHE A 616 38.88 4.29 0.72
N ARG A 617 39.19 4.94 -0.42
CA ARG A 617 39.10 6.40 -0.57
C ARG A 617 37.67 6.92 -0.37
N GLY A 618 36.66 6.20 -0.87
CA GLY A 618 35.25 6.54 -0.65
C GLY A 618 34.85 6.46 0.82
N ARG A 619 35.30 5.43 1.55
CA ARG A 619 35.06 5.28 2.99
C ARG A 619 35.83 6.30 3.83
N GLU A 620 37.05 6.64 3.44
CA GLU A 620 37.88 7.63 4.12
C GLU A 620 37.31 9.05 3.92
N ALA A 621 36.87 9.38 2.70
CA ALA A 621 36.14 10.61 2.43
C ALA A 621 34.82 10.67 3.23
N ALA A 622 34.06 9.58 3.29
CA ALA A 622 32.82 9.51 4.09
C ALA A 622 33.08 9.67 5.61
N ARG A 623 34.18 9.12 6.13
CA ARG A 623 34.62 9.35 7.51
C ARG A 623 35.08 10.79 7.77
N ALA A 624 35.76 11.41 6.80
CA ALA A 624 36.11 12.82 6.87
C ALA A 624 34.83 13.70 6.91
N TYR A 625 33.82 13.38 6.09
CA TYR A 625 32.49 14.03 6.16
C TYR A 625 31.78 13.82 7.50
N SER A 626 31.89 12.63 8.10
CA SER A 626 31.26 12.34 9.39
C SER A 626 31.98 12.98 10.58
N ASN A 627 33.26 13.33 10.47
CA ASN A 627 34.02 13.96 11.55
C ASN A 627 33.92 15.49 11.58
N LEU A 628 33.23 16.12 10.62
CA LEU A 628 33.03 17.57 10.55
C LEU A 628 31.87 18.02 11.45
N ASN A 629 32.06 19.17 12.11
CA ASN A 629 31.08 19.81 12.99
C ASN A 629 29.80 20.16 12.19
N PRO A 630 28.56 20.15 12.74
CA PRO A 630 27.35 20.41 11.96
C PRO A 630 27.35 21.76 11.24
N LEU A 631 28.01 22.78 11.80
CA LEU A 631 28.21 24.07 11.14
C LEU A 631 29.16 23.97 9.94
N GLU A 632 30.25 23.21 10.06
CA GLU A 632 31.20 22.96 8.97
C GLU A 632 30.55 22.13 7.85
N ARG A 633 29.66 21.19 8.20
CA ARG A 633 28.84 20.45 7.21
C ARG A 633 27.90 21.39 6.47
N GLY A 634 27.25 22.31 7.17
CA GLY A 634 26.41 23.34 6.55
C GLY A 634 27.21 24.22 5.58
N VAL A 635 28.41 24.66 5.98
CA VAL A 635 29.31 25.45 5.14
C VAL A 635 29.83 24.64 3.95
N LEU A 636 30.15 23.36 4.11
CA LEU A 636 30.62 22.51 3.01
C LEU A 636 29.52 22.21 1.99
N VAL A 637 28.28 22.02 2.43
CA VAL A 637 27.13 21.88 1.51
C VAL A 637 26.90 23.18 0.75
N LEU A 638 26.94 24.32 1.45
CA LEU A 638 26.76 25.64 0.84
C LEU A 638 27.89 25.98 -0.14
N THR A 639 29.14 25.75 0.23
CA THR A 639 30.30 26.00 -0.64
C THR A 639 30.30 25.07 -1.84
N ARG A 640 29.96 23.79 -1.69
CA ARG A 640 29.86 22.85 -2.82
C ARG A 640 28.72 23.20 -3.77
N ALA A 641 27.59 23.71 -3.26
CA ALA A 641 26.49 24.21 -4.06
C ALA A 641 26.87 25.49 -4.83
N ILE A 642 27.63 26.40 -4.22
CA ILE A 642 28.12 27.62 -4.86
C ILE A 642 29.21 27.31 -5.91
N LEU A 643 30.11 26.37 -5.62
CA LEU A 643 31.23 26.02 -6.52
C LEU A 643 30.80 25.11 -7.68
N GLY A 644 29.76 24.30 -7.47
CA GLY A 644 29.24 23.38 -8.48
C GLY A 644 28.47 24.05 -9.62
N ASN A 645 27.94 25.26 -9.41
CA ASN A 645 27.12 25.95 -10.41
C ASN A 645 27.78 27.27 -10.88
N ARG A 646 28.02 27.39 -12.19
CA ARG A 646 28.67 28.57 -12.80
C ARG A 646 27.92 29.88 -12.49
N ARG A 647 26.59 29.85 -12.43
CA ARG A 647 25.74 31.01 -12.09
C ARG A 647 25.80 31.36 -10.61
N ALA A 648 25.87 30.36 -9.72
CA ALA A 648 26.02 30.58 -8.28
C ALA A 648 27.38 31.19 -7.95
N ARG A 649 28.45 30.75 -8.64
CA ARG A 649 29.78 31.35 -8.54
C ARG A 649 29.79 32.84 -8.91
N THR A 650 29.14 33.20 -10.02
CA THR A 650 29.04 34.62 -10.42
C THR A 650 28.19 35.45 -9.47
N ALA A 651 27.08 34.90 -8.96
CA ALA A 651 26.24 35.58 -7.98
C ALA A 651 26.96 35.80 -6.64
N PHE A 652 27.75 34.82 -6.19
CA PHE A 652 28.56 34.94 -4.97
C PHE A 652 29.66 36.02 -5.11
N ILE A 653 30.32 36.09 -6.27
CA ILE A 653 31.30 37.16 -6.55
C ILE A 653 30.61 38.53 -6.51
N PHE A 654 29.44 38.67 -7.14
CA PHE A 654 28.71 39.94 -7.13
C PHE A 654 28.23 40.32 -5.72
N TYR A 655 27.74 39.35 -4.96
CA TYR A 655 27.37 39.53 -3.55
C TYR A 655 28.56 39.96 -2.69
N ALA A 656 29.72 39.32 -2.86
CA ALA A 656 30.93 39.70 -2.15
C ALA A 656 31.37 41.13 -2.49
N VAL A 657 31.35 41.53 -3.76
CA VAL A 657 31.67 42.90 -4.19
C VAL A 657 30.68 43.91 -3.62
N ALA A 658 29.38 43.63 -3.67
CA ALA A 658 28.35 44.50 -3.11
C ALA A 658 28.51 44.69 -1.60
N LEU A 659 28.86 43.61 -0.87
CA LEU A 659 29.13 43.67 0.56
C LEU A 659 30.37 44.54 0.85
N HIS A 660 31.44 44.42 0.07
CA HIS A 660 32.62 45.27 0.21
C HIS A 660 32.31 46.75 -0.07
N ILE A 661 31.47 47.05 -1.07
CA ILE A 661 31.01 48.41 -1.36
C ILE A 661 30.17 48.96 -0.19
N LEU A 662 29.27 48.14 0.37
CA LEU A 662 28.46 48.52 1.52
C LEU A 662 29.32 48.79 2.77
N VAL A 663 30.31 47.94 3.04
CA VAL A 663 31.27 48.16 4.14
C VAL A 663 32.09 49.43 3.90
N MET A 664 32.56 49.68 2.67
CA MET A 664 33.21 50.95 2.33
C MET A 664 32.29 52.15 2.55
N PHE A 665 31.03 52.07 2.13
CA PHE A 665 30.05 53.15 2.29
C PHE A 665 29.76 53.42 3.77
N THR A 666 29.52 52.38 4.57
CA THR A 666 29.27 52.53 6.02
C THR A 666 30.49 53.05 6.78
N THR A 667 31.70 52.62 6.42
CA THR A 667 32.93 53.14 7.03
C THR A 667 33.21 54.58 6.58
N TYR A 668 32.87 54.94 5.34
CA TYR A 668 32.92 56.31 4.84
C TYR A 668 31.94 57.24 5.57
N GLU A 669 30.68 56.82 5.74
CA GLU A 669 29.65 57.55 6.49
C GLU A 669 30.02 57.72 7.99
N CYS A 670 30.56 56.67 8.62
CA CYS A 670 31.06 56.76 10.00
C CYS A 670 32.26 57.71 10.13
N THR A 671 33.14 57.75 9.12
CA THR A 671 34.31 58.63 9.12
C THR A 671 33.93 60.07 8.82
N THR A 672 32.99 60.32 7.91
CA THR A 672 32.55 61.68 7.54
C THR A 672 31.56 62.30 8.55
N SER A 673 30.79 61.50 9.29
CA SER A 673 29.89 62.01 10.34
C SER A 673 30.57 62.27 11.68
N SER A 674 31.82 61.82 11.88
CA SER A 674 32.60 62.09 13.09
C SER A 674 33.24 63.50 13.13
N GLY A 675 32.85 64.40 12.23
CA GLY A 675 33.17 65.82 12.30
C GLY A 675 32.16 66.61 13.12
N SER A 676 32.56 67.03 14.33
CA SER A 676 31.90 67.98 15.25
C SER A 676 30.90 67.41 16.28
N GLN A 677 31.44 66.94 17.42
CA GLN A 677 31.05 67.41 18.76
C GLN A 677 32.00 66.84 19.83
N LEU A 678 33.08 67.59 20.08
CA LEU A 678 33.86 67.48 21.32
C LEU A 678 32.99 68.01 22.47
N GLN A 679 32.20 67.14 23.10
CA GLN A 679 31.38 67.51 24.25
C GLN A 679 32.22 67.41 25.54
N ARG A 680 32.53 68.59 26.10
CA ARG A 680 33.22 68.81 27.37
C ARG A 680 32.61 67.97 28.51
N GLN A 681 33.47 67.30 29.28
CA GLN A 681 33.11 66.79 30.60
C GLN A 681 32.78 67.95 31.55
N PRO A 682 31.67 67.90 32.33
CA PRO A 682 31.46 68.80 33.45
C PRO A 682 32.23 68.32 34.69
N ALA A 683 32.79 69.29 35.40
CA ALA A 683 33.64 69.14 36.58
C ALA A 683 32.89 68.53 37.80
N PRO A 684 33.62 67.89 38.74
CA PRO A 684 33.03 67.34 39.95
C PRO A 684 32.78 68.47 40.96
N TYR A 685 31.58 68.51 41.55
CA TYR A 685 31.29 69.37 42.70
C TYR A 685 31.21 68.54 43.98
N TYR A 686 32.12 68.88 44.89
CA TYR A 686 32.11 68.89 46.37
C TYR A 686 31.17 67.96 47.14
#